data_AF-A0A3M2AGR0-F1
#
_entry.id   AF-A0A3M2AGR0-F1
#
_cell.length_a   1.000
_cell.length_b   1.000
_cell.length_c   1.000
_cell.angle_alpha   90.00
_cell.angle_beta   90.00
_cell.angle_gamma   90.00
#
_symmetry.space_group_name_H-M   'P 1'
#
loop_
_entity.id
_entity.type
_entity.pdbx_description
1 polymer ?
#
loop_
_entity_poly.entity_id
_entity_poly.type
_entity_poly.pdbx_seq_one_letter_code
_entity_poly.pdbx_strand_id
1 'polypeptide(L)'
;MKNVRRWISCLAAVVAVTACRNQQRVTVPNRALDRPMDAELACVALRADGTMGAAPYFECAGASASCSNPEERQLVGFVTNSEKNEIAVFRRCDRNGLVDLDPASPGYDFLPAGAMPQELAITTDACQAVSANTQSCDLTVVDVPGAAALAFDVGEGDAPGALTYTVTPVRGDGVPLGARPGDIVAVPPELSLAGDAPIPASGAPPLSARGDREEATGGTAGTGGSGGASTGGTAGGIEPLAACDPDQPRSVYVTFPACQLIAEVSLQTGQILQSRQFVADGEGGFDVVDTGTNPSCPVECPDQVEAPAEPPPELGDPVTPTTLALVRDDLPGVDPSTYDDADEEYVGAAYDALFVGGPSGDEILEIPVDESGWAAVEDTLRLRLQDSEGVFRIRATPPMSLGLGALGSSTRQFLYVVAGDGSTRVVERDWANPFDVGIECDTQVDPSSLFSGQGVECIEVDPLAQGDPPNRRPLALGPGIRAPQGAVVTDWTFVKIRLDQVGEEGSDGSELGLANPFGRVGVVGIGVTSFGRVVHSIFGQVSGVPDTVPSRDPVGLMRVGLSAHSLWPAVDPHGDGNDAALPRVADEEPQRDIPGEDEGVAVLAPTLRRIDLAYTADGDAPVSSDQSLLAASFGNPENVDQLGSFAPVEDSGRIYENPVVRVHARDYRRWTASSWGIVWEGIIPGTTSSTGRIECDFPGWEDATCLAPPAHYVPDLGGGTCPNCEAGWFCDPELGRCVPDCETDADCSALAEASGYDLACDDVRGGCRLSDEARARAVRLVDEGASFCDDGVLAGDKVVLLGCEDDGDCGVAQACLKDPLGTRGICVAEADLAEAEADLRAACGPFLRDACGDVRLEYLITRATEEELWLQALDLPERAYLVDVELPDVDPDDAFTPATVAEQFARFSCILPDGAKQPSGGCDETSDCADIGPDYVCYEGLCRIPCEKVPEVVPGYEGVDTCRLAPLPGPRCFAEFVRYHVRLRNSFLVTGTPVGAFFPDRVHADPQTGECVEDPTVSPLLSSRIRLGRNEAETFTHPVWGIPACPSDEVEPFDPNPCRIVATRADDPATKFHTFRFRDAAEVSAIRFSNPYVSFVVDLVSLRDLGRYVPGTETVWRDDAYEPPSPDGGEVPRAFYRFYRARIPDNYREIFETVAGYAPINDPVFTGTVPMVYPVKILPAPEFGVAYAVDAGGRGGLDGIRGQVVRLFLTPPPVRGDENFRVR
;
A
#
# COMPACT_ATOMS: atom_id res chain seq x y z
N MET A 1 74.40 -25.54 11.24
CA MET A 1 73.40 -25.03 12.20
C MET A 1 72.50 -23.90 11.68
N LYS A 2 72.87 -23.12 10.64
CA LYS A 2 71.97 -22.08 10.06
C LYS A 2 70.78 -22.63 9.25
N ASN A 3 70.88 -23.82 8.67
CA ASN A 3 69.80 -24.39 7.85
C ASN A 3 68.67 -25.02 8.67
N VAL A 4 68.92 -25.47 9.91
CA VAL A 4 67.87 -26.06 10.77
C VAL A 4 66.91 -24.99 11.31
N ARG A 5 67.39 -23.77 11.56
CA ARG A 5 66.53 -22.64 11.98
C ARG A 5 65.55 -22.19 10.90
N ARG A 6 65.90 -22.25 9.61
CA ARG A 6 64.98 -21.88 8.52
C ARG A 6 63.85 -22.89 8.32
N TRP A 7 64.13 -24.18 8.54
CA TRP A 7 63.11 -25.22 8.43
C TRP A 7 62.10 -25.19 9.59
N ILE A 8 62.54 -24.88 10.80
CA ILE A 8 61.63 -24.76 11.96
C ILE A 8 60.71 -23.54 11.81
N SER A 9 61.19 -22.42 11.28
CA SER A 9 60.35 -21.23 11.02
C SER A 9 59.32 -21.43 9.92
N CYS A 10 59.62 -22.22 8.87
CA CYS A 10 58.63 -22.56 7.84
C CYS A 10 57.59 -23.56 8.36
N LEU A 11 57.99 -24.53 9.19
CA LEU A 11 57.04 -25.49 9.77
C LEU A 11 56.05 -24.81 10.73
N ALA A 12 56.51 -23.84 11.52
CA ALA A 12 55.64 -23.05 12.40
C ALA A 12 54.63 -22.18 11.63
N ALA A 13 55.04 -21.60 10.49
CA ALA A 13 54.14 -20.83 9.63
C ALA A 13 53.09 -21.72 8.93
N VAL A 14 53.46 -22.94 8.51
CA VAL A 14 52.50 -23.87 7.89
C VAL A 14 51.50 -24.42 8.91
N VAL A 15 51.92 -24.71 10.15
CA VAL A 15 51.01 -25.15 11.22
C VAL A 15 50.04 -24.04 11.64
N ALA A 16 50.47 -22.77 11.64
CA ALA A 16 49.59 -21.64 11.92
C ALA A 16 48.50 -21.42 10.84
N VAL A 17 48.81 -21.68 9.57
CA VAL A 17 47.85 -21.55 8.46
C VAL A 17 46.85 -22.71 8.42
N THR A 18 47.21 -23.91 8.88
CA THR A 18 46.25 -25.03 8.99
C THR A 18 45.35 -24.95 10.23
N ALA A 19 45.79 -24.29 11.31
CA ALA A 19 44.99 -24.14 12.53
C ALA A 19 43.85 -23.10 12.41
N CYS A 20 43.92 -22.18 11.44
CA CYS A 20 42.85 -21.20 11.18
C CYS A 20 41.81 -21.68 10.15
N ARG A 21 41.88 -22.94 9.68
CA ARG A 21 40.94 -23.47 8.67
C ARG A 21 39.82 -24.34 9.22
N ASN A 22 39.74 -24.50 10.55
CA ASN A 22 38.60 -25.14 11.20
C ASN A 22 37.59 -24.07 11.66
N GLN A 23 37.16 -23.21 10.74
CA GLN A 23 35.86 -22.56 10.89
C GLN A 23 34.82 -23.66 10.65
N GLN A 24 34.52 -24.44 11.70
CA GLN A 24 33.19 -25.00 11.78
C GLN A 24 32.28 -23.79 11.64
N ARG A 25 31.51 -23.71 10.55
CA ARG A 25 30.38 -22.78 10.48
C ARG A 25 29.58 -23.10 11.72
N VAL A 26 29.71 -22.25 12.73
CA VAL A 26 28.76 -22.23 13.84
C VAL A 26 27.49 -21.76 13.14
N THR A 27 26.65 -22.71 12.76
CA THR A 27 25.31 -22.44 12.30
C THR A 27 24.64 -21.81 13.51
N VAL A 28 24.62 -20.48 13.58
CA VAL A 28 23.89 -19.76 14.61
C VAL A 28 22.42 -20.11 14.34
N PRO A 29 21.74 -20.83 15.24
CA PRO A 29 20.36 -21.22 15.03
C PRO A 29 19.53 -19.97 14.77
N ASN A 30 18.66 -20.02 13.76
CA ASN A 30 17.80 -18.89 13.43
C ASN A 30 16.89 -18.59 14.63
N ARG A 31 17.01 -17.38 15.17
CA ARG A 31 16.26 -16.85 16.32
C ARG A 31 14.88 -16.33 15.90
N ALA A 32 14.23 -17.05 14.99
CA ALA A 32 12.94 -16.69 14.42
C ALA A 32 11.98 -17.87 14.51
N LEU A 33 10.70 -17.55 14.62
CA LEU A 33 9.61 -18.48 14.32
C LEU A 33 9.57 -18.61 12.81
N ASP A 34 9.97 -19.78 12.28
CA ASP A 34 10.03 -19.96 10.84
C ASP A 34 8.61 -20.21 10.27
N ARG A 35 7.71 -20.82 11.07
CA ARG A 35 6.30 -21.00 10.71
C ARG A 35 5.36 -21.07 11.94
N PRO A 36 5.02 -19.92 12.55
CA PRO A 36 4.04 -19.86 13.64
C PRO A 36 2.64 -20.19 13.10
N MET A 37 1.90 -21.07 13.78
CA MET A 37 0.56 -21.50 13.33
C MET A 37 -0.55 -21.03 14.26
N ASP A 38 -0.40 -21.21 15.57
CA ASP A 38 -1.39 -20.84 16.58
C ASP A 38 -0.73 -20.38 17.89
N ALA A 39 -1.47 -19.63 18.71
CA ALA A 39 -0.97 -19.08 19.95
C ALA A 39 -2.02 -19.04 21.07
N GLU A 40 -1.62 -19.46 22.27
CA GLU A 40 -2.48 -19.46 23.45
C GLU A 40 -1.82 -18.77 24.65
N LEU A 41 -2.64 -18.25 25.56
CA LEU A 41 -2.20 -17.43 26.69
C LEU A 41 -2.62 -18.03 28.04
N ALA A 42 -1.72 -17.96 29.02
CA ALA A 42 -1.99 -18.31 30.41
C ALA A 42 -1.57 -17.17 31.34
N CYS A 43 -2.31 -17.02 32.44
CA CYS A 43 -1.93 -16.16 33.54
C CYS A 43 -1.14 -16.98 34.56
N VAL A 44 0.04 -16.51 34.97
CA VAL A 44 0.91 -17.23 35.91
C VAL A 44 1.43 -16.31 36.99
N ALA A 45 1.70 -16.85 38.18
CA ALA A 45 2.30 -16.10 39.29
C ALA A 45 3.07 -17.03 40.22
N LEU A 46 4.14 -16.52 40.81
CA LEU A 46 4.90 -17.19 41.85
C LEU A 46 4.08 -17.22 43.14
N ARG A 47 3.84 -18.42 43.65
CA ARG A 47 3.15 -18.65 44.91
C ARG A 47 4.09 -18.46 46.09
N ALA A 48 3.51 -18.26 47.27
CA ALA A 48 4.25 -18.11 48.53
C ALA A 48 5.09 -19.35 48.92
N ASP A 49 4.80 -20.52 48.35
CA ASP A 49 5.57 -21.76 48.53
C ASP A 49 6.78 -21.86 47.59
N GLY A 50 6.99 -20.88 46.70
CA GLY A 50 8.08 -20.84 45.73
C GLY A 50 7.81 -21.59 44.42
N THR A 51 6.59 -22.07 44.20
CA THR A 51 6.17 -22.72 42.94
C THR A 51 5.37 -21.76 42.06
N MET A 52 5.39 -21.97 40.74
CA MET A 52 4.53 -21.21 39.83
C MET A 52 3.10 -21.77 39.89
N GLY A 53 2.11 -20.90 40.06
CA GLY A 53 0.71 -21.21 39.81
C GLY A 53 0.29 -20.74 38.42
N ALA A 54 -0.72 -21.38 37.86
CA ALA A 54 -1.35 -20.97 36.61
C ALA A 54 -2.84 -20.72 36.84
N ALA A 55 -3.41 -19.88 35.99
CA ALA A 55 -4.81 -19.57 35.91
C ALA A 55 -5.15 -19.07 34.50
N PRO A 56 -6.44 -19.04 34.12
CA PRO A 56 -6.87 -18.52 32.83
C PRO A 56 -6.36 -17.11 32.54
N TYR A 57 -6.13 -16.78 31.26
CA TYR A 57 -5.50 -15.52 30.86
C TYR A 57 -6.23 -14.26 31.38
N PHE A 58 -7.57 -14.32 31.54
CA PHE A 58 -8.36 -13.17 31.97
C PHE A 58 -8.07 -12.79 33.44
N GLU A 59 -7.52 -13.68 34.27
CA GLU A 59 -7.08 -13.36 35.64
C GLU A 59 -5.90 -12.36 35.66
N CYS A 60 -5.25 -12.18 34.51
CA CYS A 60 -4.19 -11.20 34.28
C CYS A 60 -4.73 -9.89 33.66
N ALA A 61 -6.01 -9.83 33.26
CA ALA A 61 -6.66 -8.66 32.67
C ALA A 61 -6.94 -7.60 33.74
N GLY A 62 -5.93 -6.80 34.08
CA GLY A 62 -6.02 -5.72 35.09
C GLY A 62 -4.80 -5.62 36.00
N ALA A 63 -3.95 -6.66 36.03
CA ALA A 63 -2.70 -6.58 36.77
C ALA A 63 -1.76 -5.55 36.10
N SER A 64 -1.36 -4.53 36.86
CA SER A 64 -0.22 -3.67 36.52
C SER A 64 1.07 -4.48 36.69
N ALA A 65 1.25 -5.48 35.83
CA ALA A 65 2.30 -6.47 35.95
C ALA A 65 3.67 -5.80 35.84
N SER A 66 4.37 -5.71 36.96
CA SER A 66 5.77 -5.31 36.98
C SER A 66 6.61 -6.48 36.53
N CYS A 67 7.41 -6.27 35.48
CA CYS A 67 8.30 -7.28 34.93
C CYS A 67 9.43 -7.74 35.87
N SER A 68 9.56 -7.11 37.04
CA SER A 68 10.57 -7.45 38.04
C SER A 68 10.04 -8.33 39.18
N ASN A 69 8.73 -8.57 39.26
CA ASN A 69 8.12 -9.28 40.38
C ASN A 69 7.35 -10.52 39.88
N PRO A 70 7.93 -11.73 39.98
CA PRO A 70 7.23 -12.95 39.56
C PRO A 70 6.05 -13.31 40.48
N GLU A 71 5.94 -12.72 41.68
CA GLU A 71 4.77 -12.91 42.57
C GLU A 71 3.53 -12.16 42.05
N GLU A 72 3.71 -11.19 41.16
CA GLU A 72 2.60 -10.55 40.45
C GLU A 72 2.12 -11.44 39.31
N ARG A 73 0.82 -11.37 39.00
CA ARG A 73 0.24 -12.09 37.87
C ARG A 73 0.84 -11.61 36.55
N GLN A 74 1.46 -12.52 35.79
CA GLN A 74 2.12 -12.27 34.51
C GLN A 74 1.44 -13.08 33.40
N LEU A 75 1.41 -12.49 32.21
CA LEU A 75 0.94 -13.18 31.01
C LEU A 75 2.11 -13.93 30.34
N VAL A 76 1.94 -15.23 30.17
CA VAL A 76 2.84 -16.09 29.38
C VAL A 76 2.04 -16.64 28.20
N GLY A 77 2.67 -16.67 27.04
CA GLY A 77 2.07 -17.22 25.84
C GLY A 77 2.89 -18.34 25.22
N PHE A 78 2.22 -19.18 24.47
CA PHE A 78 2.75 -20.36 23.80
C PHE A 78 2.43 -20.26 22.32
N VAL A 79 3.38 -20.55 21.44
CA VAL A 79 3.20 -20.46 19.98
C VAL A 79 3.72 -21.72 19.31
N THR A 80 2.90 -22.38 18.52
CA THR A 80 3.32 -23.57 17.76
C THR A 80 4.27 -23.17 16.63
N ASN A 81 5.42 -23.83 16.50
CA ASN A 81 6.38 -23.61 15.42
C ASN A 81 6.51 -24.88 14.56
N SER A 82 5.62 -24.97 13.58
CA SER A 82 5.41 -26.18 12.79
C SER A 82 6.61 -26.63 11.96
N GLU A 83 7.52 -25.72 11.58
CA GLU A 83 8.71 -26.05 10.79
C GLU A 83 9.78 -26.76 11.63
N LYS A 84 9.83 -26.50 12.94
CA LYS A 84 10.82 -27.07 13.85
C LYS A 84 10.29 -28.19 14.77
N ASN A 85 8.98 -28.45 14.75
CA ASN A 85 8.33 -29.38 15.69
C ASN A 85 8.54 -28.96 17.15
N GLU A 86 8.38 -27.66 17.42
CA GLU A 86 8.61 -27.06 18.73
C GLU A 86 7.47 -26.09 19.08
N ILE A 87 7.30 -25.79 20.37
CA ILE A 87 6.39 -24.76 20.90
C ILE A 87 7.23 -23.69 21.58
N ALA A 88 7.17 -22.48 21.04
CA ALA A 88 7.86 -21.33 21.59
C ALA A 88 7.09 -20.75 22.79
N VAL A 89 7.82 -20.23 23.76
CA VAL A 89 7.25 -19.51 24.92
C VAL A 89 7.60 -18.04 24.78
N PHE A 90 6.63 -17.16 25.03
CA PHE A 90 6.83 -15.72 25.08
C PHE A 90 6.27 -15.14 26.37
N ARG A 91 6.84 -14.01 26.79
CA ARG A 91 6.34 -13.26 27.95
C ARG A 91 6.21 -11.79 27.59
N ARG A 92 5.22 -11.12 28.17
CA ARG A 92 4.99 -9.68 27.98
C ARG A 92 6.22 -8.82 28.30
N CYS A 93 7.07 -9.30 29.20
CA CYS A 93 8.17 -8.55 29.79
C CYS A 93 9.50 -8.59 29.02
N ASP A 94 9.65 -9.47 28.04
CA ASP A 94 10.89 -9.57 27.27
C ASP A 94 10.83 -8.62 26.07
N ARG A 95 11.87 -7.79 25.88
CA ARG A 95 11.95 -6.81 24.78
C ARG A 95 11.84 -7.42 23.38
N ASN A 96 12.12 -8.71 23.25
CA ASN A 96 12.01 -9.46 22.00
C ASN A 96 10.87 -10.51 22.02
N GLY A 97 10.01 -10.48 23.05
CA GLY A 97 8.86 -11.37 23.23
C GLY A 97 9.21 -12.81 23.62
N LEU A 98 10.07 -13.48 22.84
CA LEU A 98 10.41 -14.89 22.98
C LEU A 98 11.39 -15.18 24.12
N VAL A 99 11.11 -16.26 24.86
CA VAL A 99 11.89 -16.76 25.98
C VAL A 99 12.88 -17.82 25.52
N ASP A 100 14.13 -17.70 25.95
CA ASP A 100 15.15 -18.75 25.85
C ASP A 100 15.05 -19.65 27.09
N LEU A 101 14.58 -20.89 26.91
CA LEU A 101 14.32 -21.81 28.03
C LEU A 101 15.58 -22.55 28.50
N ASP A 102 16.65 -22.57 27.71
CA ASP A 102 17.97 -23.05 28.12
C ASP A 102 19.08 -22.10 27.65
N PRO A 103 19.31 -20.98 28.37
CA PRO A 103 20.35 -20.01 28.00
C PRO A 103 21.79 -20.57 27.97
N ALA A 104 22.01 -21.78 28.49
CA ALA A 104 23.31 -22.46 28.43
C ALA A 104 23.55 -23.15 27.08
N SER A 105 22.48 -23.42 26.33
CA SER A 105 22.50 -24.01 25.00
C SER A 105 22.33 -22.91 23.94
N PRO A 106 23.01 -22.99 22.78
CA PRO A 106 22.83 -21.99 21.73
C PRO A 106 21.45 -22.14 21.09
N GLY A 107 20.55 -21.18 21.30
CA GLY A 107 19.21 -21.22 20.71
C GLY A 107 18.21 -20.35 21.46
N TYR A 108 16.93 -20.70 21.35
CA TYR A 108 15.89 -20.39 22.34
C TYR A 108 15.47 -21.66 23.11
N ASP A 109 15.97 -22.82 22.68
CA ASP A 109 15.65 -24.16 23.19
C ASP A 109 14.17 -24.33 23.58
N PHE A 110 13.30 -24.12 22.58
CA PHE A 110 11.86 -24.22 22.72
C PHE A 110 11.41 -25.62 23.17
N LEU A 111 10.15 -25.70 23.61
CA LEU A 111 9.55 -26.94 24.09
C LEU A 111 9.38 -27.90 22.90
N PRO A 112 9.86 -29.15 22.97
CA PRO A 112 9.70 -30.07 21.85
C PRO A 112 8.24 -30.51 21.71
N ALA A 113 7.79 -30.67 20.46
CA ALA A 113 6.46 -31.13 20.11
C ALA A 113 6.50 -32.27 19.09
N GLY A 114 5.34 -32.86 18.78
CA GLY A 114 5.22 -33.84 17.71
C GLY A 114 5.37 -33.19 16.33
N ALA A 115 5.12 -33.95 15.28
CA ALA A 115 5.38 -33.48 13.92
C ALA A 115 4.33 -32.46 13.47
N MET A 116 4.78 -31.27 13.05
CA MET A 116 3.95 -30.18 12.54
C MET A 116 2.81 -29.78 13.52
N PRO A 117 3.15 -29.24 14.72
CA PRO A 117 2.16 -28.68 15.62
C PRO A 117 1.45 -27.51 14.92
N GLN A 118 0.12 -27.56 14.83
CA GLN A 118 -0.66 -26.47 14.20
C GLN A 118 -1.55 -25.78 15.22
N GLU A 119 -2.46 -26.52 15.83
CA GLU A 119 -3.42 -25.98 16.80
C GLU A 119 -2.90 -26.12 18.23
N LEU A 120 -3.35 -25.22 19.09
CA LEU A 120 -3.00 -25.15 20.49
C LEU A 120 -4.25 -24.84 21.32
N ALA A 121 -4.44 -25.52 22.45
CA ALA A 121 -5.50 -25.23 23.40
C ALA A 121 -4.93 -25.24 24.82
N ILE A 122 -5.36 -24.31 25.67
CA ILE A 122 -5.02 -24.31 27.09
C ILE A 122 -6.21 -24.81 27.91
N THR A 123 -5.95 -25.69 28.87
CA THR A 123 -6.99 -26.22 29.76
C THR A 123 -7.64 -25.10 30.57
N THR A 124 -8.88 -25.27 31.02
CA THR A 124 -9.64 -24.20 31.69
C THR A 124 -9.06 -23.76 33.04
N ASP A 125 -8.19 -24.56 33.64
CA ASP A 125 -7.38 -24.21 34.82
C ASP A 125 -6.00 -23.62 34.46
N ALA A 126 -5.71 -23.51 33.17
CA ALA A 126 -4.45 -23.12 32.54
C ALA A 126 -3.23 -23.95 32.95
N CYS A 127 -3.44 -25.15 33.49
CA CYS A 127 -2.35 -26.00 33.95
C CYS A 127 -1.63 -26.73 32.81
N GLN A 128 -2.32 -26.99 31.70
CA GLN A 128 -1.75 -27.69 30.55
C GLN A 128 -2.05 -26.92 29.26
N ALA A 129 -1.07 -26.84 28.38
CA ALA A 129 -1.27 -26.47 26.99
C ALA A 129 -1.14 -27.72 26.13
N VAL A 130 -2.03 -27.91 25.17
CA VAL A 130 -2.09 -29.11 24.32
C VAL A 130 -1.99 -28.67 22.88
N SER A 131 -1.15 -29.34 22.08
CA SER A 131 -1.04 -29.09 20.65
C SER A 131 -1.41 -30.31 19.83
N ALA A 132 -2.12 -30.07 18.73
CA ALA A 132 -2.44 -31.07 17.72
C ALA A 132 -1.31 -31.17 16.68
N ASN A 133 -0.68 -32.35 16.61
CA ASN A 133 0.44 -32.60 15.70
C ASN A 133 -0.06 -33.17 14.37
N THR A 134 -0.34 -32.31 13.40
CA THR A 134 -0.99 -32.68 12.13
C THR A 134 -0.20 -33.63 11.22
N GLN A 135 1.07 -33.93 11.53
CA GLN A 135 1.89 -34.93 10.82
C GLN A 135 2.26 -36.16 11.66
N SER A 136 1.78 -36.25 12.90
CA SER A 136 1.88 -37.45 13.74
C SER A 136 0.52 -37.83 14.32
N CYS A 137 0.40 -39.02 14.90
CA CYS A 137 -0.86 -39.53 15.45
C CYS A 137 -0.88 -39.35 16.98
N ASP A 138 -0.33 -38.24 17.46
CA ASP A 138 -0.21 -37.88 18.87
C ASP A 138 -0.52 -36.40 19.10
N LEU A 139 -0.80 -36.07 20.35
CA LEU A 139 -0.90 -34.72 20.87
C LEU A 139 0.36 -34.42 21.68
N THR A 140 0.77 -33.16 21.75
CA THR A 140 1.81 -32.72 22.69
C THR A 140 1.17 -31.98 23.84
N VAL A 141 1.44 -32.38 25.08
CA VAL A 141 0.98 -31.70 26.28
C VAL A 141 2.17 -31.02 26.96
N VAL A 142 1.98 -29.77 27.36
CA VAL A 142 2.96 -28.90 28.00
C VAL A 142 2.50 -28.59 29.42
N ASP A 143 3.39 -28.73 30.40
CA ASP A 143 3.21 -28.25 31.78
C ASP A 143 3.41 -26.72 31.83
N VAL A 144 2.31 -25.97 31.93
CA VAL A 144 2.33 -24.50 31.88
C VAL A 144 3.06 -23.89 33.09
N PRO A 145 2.76 -24.27 34.35
CA PRO A 145 3.55 -23.85 35.51
C PRO A 145 5.05 -24.14 35.38
N GLY A 146 5.42 -25.34 34.93
CA GLY A 146 6.82 -25.72 34.75
C GLY A 146 7.52 -24.88 33.68
N ALA A 147 6.86 -24.65 32.54
CA ALA A 147 7.38 -23.79 31.47
C ALA A 147 7.51 -22.33 31.92
N ALA A 148 6.54 -21.84 32.69
CA ALA A 148 6.61 -20.53 33.31
C ALA A 148 7.75 -20.44 34.34
N ALA A 149 7.97 -21.48 35.15
CA ALA A 149 9.07 -21.50 36.13
C ALA A 149 10.44 -21.38 35.45
N LEU A 150 10.64 -22.09 34.32
CA LEU A 150 11.81 -21.91 33.47
C LEU A 150 11.91 -20.51 32.90
N ALA A 151 10.80 -19.97 32.38
CA ALA A 151 10.79 -18.62 31.86
C ALA A 151 11.25 -17.64 32.95
N PHE A 152 10.68 -17.67 34.15
CA PHE A 152 11.00 -16.72 35.21
C PHE A 152 12.30 -17.02 35.99
N ASP A 153 13.07 -18.05 35.60
CA ASP A 153 14.28 -18.50 36.31
C ASP A 153 13.99 -18.81 37.80
N VAL A 154 12.86 -19.47 38.05
CA VAL A 154 12.39 -19.84 39.39
C VAL A 154 12.56 -21.35 39.60
N GLY A 155 13.41 -21.73 40.55
CA GLY A 155 13.63 -23.13 40.96
C GLY A 155 14.79 -23.81 40.24
N GLU A 156 15.08 -25.06 40.60
CA GLU A 156 15.97 -25.92 39.80
C GLU A 156 15.18 -26.38 38.58
N GLY A 157 15.29 -25.63 37.48
CA GLY A 157 14.54 -25.88 36.25
C GLY A 157 14.81 -27.27 35.67
N ASP A 158 13.74 -28.01 35.39
CA ASP A 158 13.80 -29.20 34.55
C ASP A 158 14.22 -28.82 33.12
N ALA A 159 14.86 -29.73 32.39
CA ALA A 159 15.16 -29.46 30.97
C ALA A 159 13.84 -29.23 30.20
N PRO A 160 13.79 -28.35 29.17
CA PRO A 160 12.56 -28.03 28.44
C PRO A 160 11.78 -29.27 27.95
N GLY A 161 12.48 -30.32 27.51
CA GLY A 161 11.85 -31.57 27.09
C GLY A 161 11.19 -32.41 28.20
N ALA A 162 11.49 -32.15 29.47
CA ALA A 162 10.82 -32.80 30.61
C ALA A 162 9.47 -32.14 30.95
N LEU A 163 9.22 -30.93 30.46
CA LEU A 163 7.97 -30.19 30.61
C LEU A 163 6.92 -30.55 29.56
N THR A 164 7.27 -31.46 28.64
CA THR A 164 6.41 -31.89 27.56
C THR A 164 6.26 -33.41 27.56
N TYR A 165 5.07 -33.90 27.24
CA TYR A 165 4.85 -35.32 26.97
C TYR A 165 3.88 -35.50 25.81
N THR A 166 3.95 -36.66 25.15
CA THR A 166 3.06 -36.97 24.03
C THR A 166 1.91 -37.89 24.48
N VAL A 167 0.73 -37.65 23.93
CA VAL A 167 -0.48 -38.44 24.15
C VAL A 167 -0.93 -39.01 22.82
N THR A 168 -0.79 -40.32 22.63
CA THR A 168 -1.38 -41.01 21.48
C THR A 168 -2.82 -41.38 21.82
N PRO A 169 -3.83 -40.93 21.06
CA PRO A 169 -5.22 -41.34 21.29
C PRO A 169 -5.38 -42.86 21.19
N VAL A 170 -6.05 -43.46 22.18
CA VAL A 170 -6.26 -44.89 22.33
C VAL A 170 -7.75 -45.18 22.45
N ARG A 171 -8.24 -46.14 21.68
CA ARG A 171 -9.61 -46.64 21.76
C ARG A 171 -9.89 -47.33 23.10
N GLY A 172 -11.16 -47.52 23.44
CA GLY A 172 -11.61 -48.21 24.65
C GLY A 172 -11.15 -49.67 24.76
N ASP A 173 -10.78 -50.30 23.64
CA ASP A 173 -10.17 -51.63 23.59
C ASP A 173 -8.64 -51.65 23.79
N GLY A 174 -8.01 -50.48 23.96
CA GLY A 174 -6.58 -50.32 24.19
C GLY A 174 -5.74 -50.20 22.92
N VAL A 175 -6.36 -50.18 21.73
CA VAL A 175 -5.64 -50.03 20.45
C VAL A 175 -5.46 -48.54 20.12
N PRO A 176 -4.23 -48.07 19.77
CA PRO A 176 -4.03 -46.70 19.30
C PRO A 176 -4.87 -46.38 18.07
N LEU A 177 -5.42 -45.17 17.98
CA LEU A 177 -6.34 -44.78 16.90
C LEU A 177 -5.66 -44.77 15.53
N GLY A 178 -4.40 -44.36 15.48
CA GLY A 178 -3.59 -44.33 14.25
C GLY A 178 -3.98 -43.25 13.24
N ALA A 179 -4.78 -42.26 13.64
CA ALA A 179 -5.19 -41.12 12.83
C ALA A 179 -4.60 -39.80 13.36
N ARG A 180 -4.35 -38.86 12.45
CA ARG A 180 -3.74 -37.57 12.76
C ARG A 180 -4.79 -36.62 13.33
N PRO A 181 -4.48 -35.90 14.43
CA PRO A 181 -5.38 -34.89 14.96
C PRO A 181 -5.40 -33.65 14.04
N GLY A 182 -6.55 -33.01 13.92
CA GLY A 182 -6.76 -31.73 13.26
C GLY A 182 -6.82 -30.58 14.27
N ASP A 183 -8.01 -30.07 14.53
CA ASP A 183 -8.33 -29.07 15.56
C ASP A 183 -8.62 -29.67 16.94
N ILE A 184 -8.38 -28.86 17.99
CA ILE A 184 -8.52 -29.20 19.39
C ILE A 184 -9.16 -28.08 20.21
N VAL A 185 -9.98 -28.46 21.19
CA VAL A 185 -10.53 -27.53 22.18
C VAL A 185 -10.47 -28.18 23.55
N ALA A 186 -10.04 -27.45 24.58
CA ALA A 186 -10.01 -27.95 25.95
C ALA A 186 -11.41 -28.18 26.49
N VAL A 187 -11.62 -29.33 27.15
CA VAL A 187 -12.88 -29.64 27.81
C VAL A 187 -12.83 -29.19 29.27
N PRO A 188 -13.79 -28.38 29.71
CA PRO A 188 -13.92 -28.01 31.11
C PRO A 188 -14.12 -29.25 32.01
N PRO A 189 -13.55 -29.29 33.23
CA PRO A 189 -13.72 -30.40 34.17
C PRO A 189 -15.16 -30.85 34.41
N GLU A 190 -16.11 -29.93 34.36
CA GLU A 190 -17.57 -30.14 34.53
C GLU A 190 -18.23 -30.84 33.33
N LEU A 191 -17.67 -30.70 32.12
CA LEU A 191 -18.12 -31.39 30.91
C LEU A 191 -17.24 -32.60 30.56
N SER A 192 -16.14 -32.77 31.29
CA SER A 192 -15.14 -33.80 31.03
C SER A 192 -15.57 -35.14 31.59
N LEU A 193 -15.60 -36.16 30.73
CA LEU A 193 -15.83 -37.54 31.16
C LEU A 193 -14.57 -38.17 31.80
N ALA A 194 -13.46 -37.43 31.86
CA ALA A 194 -12.20 -37.95 32.37
C ALA A 194 -12.24 -38.20 33.89
N GLY A 195 -13.11 -37.51 34.63
CA GLY A 195 -13.34 -37.69 36.07
C GLY A 195 -13.88 -39.08 36.44
N ASP A 196 -14.65 -39.70 35.55
CA ASP A 196 -15.28 -40.99 35.76
C ASP A 196 -14.48 -42.18 35.17
N ALA A 197 -13.44 -41.88 34.39
CA ALA A 197 -12.63 -42.90 33.74
C ALA A 197 -11.81 -43.71 34.78
N PRO A 198 -11.96 -45.05 34.85
CA PRO A 198 -11.16 -45.86 35.75
C PRO A 198 -9.69 -45.81 35.32
N ILE A 199 -8.83 -45.25 36.17
CA ILE A 199 -7.38 -45.21 35.96
C ILE A 199 -6.88 -46.65 35.70
N PRO A 200 -6.38 -46.98 34.49
CA PRO A 200 -5.97 -48.33 34.18
C PRO A 200 -4.78 -48.73 35.08
N ALA A 201 -4.89 -49.89 35.72
CA ALA A 201 -3.88 -50.43 36.65
C ALA A 201 -2.55 -50.84 35.97
N SER A 202 -2.27 -50.41 34.75
CA SER A 202 -1.12 -50.84 33.94
C SER A 202 -0.23 -49.68 33.48
N GLY A 203 0.83 -49.43 34.24
CA GLY A 203 2.20 -49.30 33.72
C GLY A 203 2.68 -47.99 33.09
N ALA A 204 1.83 -47.03 32.74
CA ALA A 204 2.31 -45.69 32.39
C ALA A 204 2.61 -44.91 33.69
N PRO A 205 3.83 -44.36 33.89
CA PRO A 205 4.14 -43.62 35.10
C PRO A 205 3.33 -42.30 35.11
N PRO A 206 2.51 -42.03 36.14
CA PRO A 206 1.94 -40.70 36.32
C PRO A 206 3.05 -39.69 36.61
N LEU A 207 2.84 -38.43 36.23
CA LEU A 207 3.74 -37.30 36.52
C LEU A 207 4.06 -37.16 38.02
N SER A 208 3.19 -37.65 38.90
CA SER A 208 3.40 -37.65 40.36
C SER A 208 4.53 -38.55 40.87
N ALA A 209 5.11 -39.45 40.05
CA ALA A 209 6.17 -40.36 40.49
C ALA A 209 7.60 -39.80 40.43
N ARG A 210 7.81 -38.52 40.08
CA ARG A 210 9.17 -37.95 39.89
C ARG A 210 9.67 -36.98 40.95
N GLY A 211 8.98 -36.84 42.07
CA GLY A 211 9.36 -35.90 43.12
C GLY A 211 9.18 -36.38 44.57
N ASP A 212 9.49 -37.64 44.90
CA ASP A 212 9.63 -38.04 46.31
C ASP A 212 10.92 -37.43 46.90
N ARG A 213 10.91 -36.12 47.16
CA ARG A 213 11.88 -35.45 48.03
C ARG A 213 11.40 -35.70 49.46
N GLU A 214 12.14 -36.53 50.20
CA GLU A 214 11.92 -36.89 51.61
C GLU A 214 11.24 -35.77 52.43
N GLU A 215 9.92 -35.88 52.61
CA GLU A 215 9.18 -35.04 53.52
C GLU A 215 9.52 -35.48 54.95
N ALA A 216 10.31 -34.65 55.63
CA ALA A 216 10.71 -34.87 57.00
C ALA A 216 9.48 -34.88 57.92
N THR A 217 9.20 -36.06 58.48
CA THR A 217 8.22 -36.29 59.54
C THR A 217 8.34 -35.28 60.69
N GLY A 218 7.26 -34.56 61.01
CA GLY A 218 7.15 -33.89 62.30
C GLY A 218 6.09 -32.79 62.41
N GLY A 219 4.83 -33.16 62.63
CA GLY A 219 3.80 -32.17 62.96
C GLY A 219 2.44 -32.76 63.29
N THR A 220 2.15 -32.87 64.58
CA THR A 220 0.89 -33.38 65.17
C THR A 220 -0.39 -32.76 64.61
N ALA A 221 -1.32 -33.62 64.21
CA ALA A 221 -2.71 -33.26 63.88
C ALA A 221 -3.43 -32.65 65.09
N GLY A 222 -3.81 -31.38 64.96
CA GLY A 222 -4.73 -30.68 65.86
C GLY A 222 -6.14 -30.68 65.27
N THR A 223 -7.06 -31.31 65.98
CA THR A 223 -8.50 -31.29 65.75
C THR A 223 -9.12 -29.90 65.98
N GLY A 224 -9.98 -29.47 65.05
CA GLY A 224 -11.21 -28.73 65.35
C GLY A 224 -11.23 -27.24 65.03
N GLY A 225 -12.29 -26.80 64.34
CA GLY A 225 -12.67 -25.39 64.30
C GLY A 225 -13.60 -25.00 63.14
N SER A 226 -14.88 -25.38 63.19
CA SER A 226 -15.90 -24.65 62.44
C SER A 226 -16.11 -23.30 63.11
N GLY A 227 -16.01 -22.19 62.38
CA GLY A 227 -16.55 -20.92 62.86
C GLY A 227 -15.93 -19.67 62.23
N GLY A 228 -16.80 -18.85 61.64
CA GLY A 228 -16.65 -17.39 61.69
C GLY A 228 -16.40 -16.74 60.34
N ALA A 229 -17.49 -16.42 59.62
CA ALA A 229 -17.48 -15.29 58.70
C ALA A 229 -17.09 -14.03 59.49
N SER A 230 -15.93 -13.45 59.17
CA SER A 230 -15.53 -12.13 59.63
C SER A 230 -15.47 -11.19 58.44
N THR A 231 -16.50 -10.35 58.35
CA THR A 231 -16.50 -9.12 57.54
C THR A 231 -15.49 -8.14 58.13
N GLY A 232 -14.44 -7.81 57.39
CA GLY A 232 -13.46 -6.79 57.75
C GLY A 232 -12.68 -6.34 56.52
N GLY A 233 -13.10 -5.22 55.91
CA GLY A 233 -12.44 -4.63 54.75
C GLY A 233 -11.00 -4.22 55.04
N THR A 234 -10.10 -4.70 54.17
CA THR A 234 -8.72 -4.22 54.01
C THR A 234 -8.30 -4.55 52.57
N ALA A 235 -7.50 -3.66 51.97
CA ALA A 235 -7.02 -3.65 50.58
C ALA A 235 -6.93 -5.03 49.89
N GLY A 236 -7.41 -5.10 48.64
CA GLY A 236 -7.55 -6.30 47.81
C GLY A 236 -6.30 -7.17 47.79
N GLY A 237 -6.24 -8.13 48.71
CA GLY A 237 -5.29 -9.24 48.64
C GLY A 237 -5.74 -10.13 47.51
N ILE A 238 -4.98 -10.12 46.42
CA ILE A 238 -5.13 -11.06 45.31
C ILE A 238 -5.05 -12.47 45.92
N GLU A 239 -6.11 -13.27 45.79
CA GLU A 239 -6.04 -14.66 46.23
C GLU A 239 -4.91 -15.37 45.47
N PRO A 240 -4.05 -16.15 46.16
CA PRO A 240 -2.97 -16.87 45.51
C PRO A 240 -3.55 -17.80 44.45
N LEU A 241 -3.02 -17.75 43.22
CA LEU A 241 -3.42 -18.64 42.11
C LEU A 241 -3.41 -20.08 42.60
N ALA A 242 -4.36 -20.93 42.20
CA ALA A 242 -4.42 -22.34 42.62
C ALA A 242 -3.18 -23.13 42.16
N ALA A 243 -2.83 -24.19 42.88
CA ALA A 243 -1.74 -25.08 42.50
C ALA A 243 -2.31 -26.06 41.50
N CYS A 244 -1.62 -26.26 40.38
CA CYS A 244 -2.02 -27.26 39.41
C CYS A 244 -1.89 -28.65 40.02
N ASP A 245 -3.03 -29.35 40.16
CA ASP A 245 -3.02 -30.75 40.56
C ASP A 245 -2.72 -31.60 39.32
N PRO A 246 -1.54 -32.26 39.24
CA PRO A 246 -1.19 -33.10 38.09
C PRO A 246 -2.04 -34.37 38.02
N ASP A 247 -2.71 -34.77 39.11
CA ASP A 247 -3.59 -35.93 39.15
C ASP A 247 -5.04 -35.57 38.78
N GLN A 248 -5.37 -34.28 38.64
CA GLN A 248 -6.68 -33.86 38.18
C GLN A 248 -6.89 -34.29 36.72
N PRO A 249 -7.94 -35.08 36.44
CA PRO A 249 -8.21 -35.55 35.09
C PRO A 249 -8.63 -34.37 34.20
N ARG A 250 -8.04 -34.31 33.00
CA ARG A 250 -8.30 -33.29 31.98
C ARG A 250 -8.52 -33.98 30.64
N SER A 251 -9.34 -33.40 29.78
CA SER A 251 -9.58 -33.89 28.43
C SER A 251 -9.65 -32.76 27.40
N VAL A 252 -9.57 -33.14 26.13
CA VAL A 252 -9.70 -32.25 24.97
C VAL A 252 -10.67 -32.88 23.97
N TYR A 253 -11.50 -32.08 23.31
CA TYR A 253 -12.17 -32.48 22.08
C TYR A 253 -11.19 -32.35 20.92
N VAL A 254 -11.12 -33.36 20.06
CA VAL A 254 -10.16 -33.46 18.97
C VAL A 254 -10.86 -33.90 17.70
N THR A 255 -10.57 -33.25 16.58
CA THR A 255 -10.97 -33.74 15.25
C THR A 255 -9.94 -34.72 14.70
N PHE A 256 -10.39 -35.75 13.99
CA PHE A 256 -9.55 -36.66 13.22
C PHE A 256 -10.07 -36.69 11.77
N PRO A 257 -9.58 -35.79 10.90
CA PRO A 257 -10.18 -35.56 9.58
C PRO A 257 -10.25 -36.82 8.70
N ALA A 258 -9.20 -37.64 8.69
CA ALA A 258 -9.17 -38.87 7.90
C ALA A 258 -10.16 -39.94 8.40
N CYS A 259 -10.60 -39.84 9.65
CA CYS A 259 -11.64 -40.70 10.20
C CYS A 259 -13.03 -40.11 10.07
N GLN A 260 -13.16 -38.86 9.62
CA GLN A 260 -14.41 -38.10 9.70
C GLN A 260 -14.95 -38.13 11.14
N LEU A 261 -14.10 -37.87 12.13
CA LEU A 261 -14.39 -38.15 13.53
C LEU A 261 -14.11 -36.92 14.40
N ILE A 262 -14.94 -36.75 15.41
CA ILE A 262 -14.62 -35.98 16.62
C ILE A 262 -14.56 -36.92 17.82
N ALA A 263 -13.67 -36.66 18.76
CA ALA A 263 -13.55 -37.47 19.97
C ALA A 263 -13.08 -36.63 21.16
N GLU A 264 -13.58 -36.98 22.34
CA GLU A 264 -13.00 -36.52 23.60
C GLU A 264 -11.84 -37.44 24.00
N VAL A 265 -10.66 -36.88 24.24
CA VAL A 265 -9.44 -37.61 24.59
C VAL A 265 -8.97 -37.19 25.98
N SER A 266 -8.77 -38.16 26.87
CA SER A 266 -8.15 -37.95 28.17
C SER A 266 -6.65 -37.61 28.01
N LEU A 267 -6.21 -36.48 28.56
CA LEU A 267 -4.81 -36.05 28.50
C LEU A 267 -3.88 -36.87 29.41
N GLN A 268 -4.44 -37.58 30.39
CA GLN A 268 -3.67 -38.41 31.32
C GLN A 268 -3.46 -39.83 30.78
N THR A 269 -4.49 -40.40 30.15
CA THR A 269 -4.49 -41.82 29.72
C THR A 269 -4.40 -42.00 28.21
N GLY A 270 -4.67 -40.96 27.44
CA GLY A 270 -4.87 -41.03 25.98
C GLY A 270 -6.16 -41.72 25.57
N GLN A 271 -6.99 -42.20 26.50
CA GLN A 271 -8.22 -42.91 26.15
C GLN A 271 -9.25 -41.98 25.51
N ILE A 272 -9.89 -42.48 24.45
CA ILE A 272 -11.10 -41.89 23.87
C ILE A 272 -12.26 -42.17 24.83
N LEU A 273 -12.86 -41.09 25.33
CA LEU A 273 -13.94 -41.14 26.33
C LEU A 273 -15.32 -41.19 25.66
N GLN A 274 -15.47 -40.49 24.55
CA GLN A 274 -16.64 -40.51 23.66
C GLN A 274 -16.22 -40.05 22.25
N SER A 275 -16.97 -40.45 21.21
CA SER A 275 -16.62 -40.11 19.82
C SER A 275 -17.81 -40.23 18.87
N ARG A 276 -17.82 -39.38 17.83
CA ARG A 276 -18.90 -39.24 16.84
C ARG A 276 -18.27 -39.17 15.47
N GLN A 277 -18.78 -40.01 14.57
CA GLN A 277 -18.27 -40.16 13.22
C GLN A 277 -19.31 -39.67 12.20
N PHE A 278 -18.85 -38.92 11.20
CA PHE A 278 -19.67 -38.42 10.10
C PHE A 278 -19.61 -39.44 8.97
N VAL A 279 -20.73 -40.08 8.66
CA VAL A 279 -20.80 -41.18 7.69
C VAL A 279 -21.68 -40.77 6.52
N ALA A 280 -21.19 -40.90 5.29
CA ALA A 280 -21.98 -40.55 4.10
C ALA A 280 -23.29 -41.37 4.03
N ASP A 281 -24.41 -40.68 3.77
CA ASP A 281 -25.74 -41.30 3.66
C ASP A 281 -26.01 -41.96 2.28
N GLY A 282 -25.14 -41.68 1.31
CA GLY A 282 -25.24 -42.14 -0.08
C GLY A 282 -26.10 -41.27 -1.00
N GLU A 283 -26.77 -40.25 -0.46
CA GLU A 283 -27.58 -39.26 -1.20
C GLU A 283 -26.86 -37.90 -1.36
N GLY A 284 -25.60 -37.83 -0.91
CA GLY A 284 -24.78 -36.61 -0.94
C GLY A 284 -24.83 -35.79 0.34
N GLY A 285 -25.47 -36.32 1.39
CA GLY A 285 -25.37 -35.82 2.76
C GLY A 285 -24.55 -36.76 3.65
N PHE A 286 -24.68 -36.58 4.95
CA PHE A 286 -24.04 -37.43 5.96
C PHE A 286 -24.93 -37.59 7.18
N ASP A 287 -24.79 -38.74 7.83
CA ASP A 287 -25.34 -39.04 9.14
C ASP A 287 -24.25 -38.87 10.21
N VAL A 288 -24.62 -38.34 11.37
CA VAL A 288 -23.76 -38.36 12.56
C VAL A 288 -24.02 -39.65 13.31
N VAL A 289 -22.98 -40.42 13.59
CA VAL A 289 -23.08 -41.71 14.30
C VAL A 289 -22.28 -41.64 15.58
N ASP A 290 -22.90 -41.94 16.72
CA ASP A 290 -22.18 -42.14 17.97
C ASP A 290 -21.39 -43.46 17.91
N THR A 291 -20.06 -43.33 17.95
CA THR A 291 -19.12 -44.46 17.90
C THR A 291 -18.55 -44.81 19.28
N GLY A 292 -19.02 -44.15 20.34
CA GLY A 292 -18.62 -44.39 21.72
C GLY A 292 -17.10 -44.28 21.90
N THR A 293 -16.49 -45.24 22.60
CA THR A 293 -15.03 -45.25 22.86
C THR A 293 -14.20 -45.99 21.81
N ASN A 294 -14.82 -46.62 20.80
CA ASN A 294 -14.13 -47.51 19.85
C ASN A 294 -14.41 -47.15 18.37
N PRO A 295 -14.06 -45.94 17.94
CA PRO A 295 -14.22 -45.55 16.54
C PRO A 295 -13.34 -46.37 15.59
N SER A 296 -13.75 -46.45 14.32
CA SER A 296 -13.00 -47.09 13.24
C SER A 296 -12.32 -46.05 12.36
N CYS A 297 -11.01 -46.17 12.18
CA CYS A 297 -10.18 -45.18 11.50
C CYS A 297 -9.21 -45.83 10.49
N PRO A 298 -8.91 -45.17 9.37
CA PRO A 298 -7.73 -45.50 8.58
C PRO A 298 -6.45 -45.17 9.37
N VAL A 299 -5.38 -45.93 9.11
CA VAL A 299 -4.07 -45.71 9.74
C VAL A 299 -3.23 -44.78 8.86
N GLU A 300 -2.95 -43.57 9.37
CA GLU A 300 -2.18 -42.51 8.70
C GLU A 300 -0.71 -42.45 9.15
N CYS A 301 -0.41 -43.04 10.30
CA CYS A 301 0.94 -43.09 10.88
C CYS A 301 1.40 -44.54 11.08
N PRO A 302 1.68 -45.29 9.99
CA PRO A 302 2.07 -46.70 10.09
C PRO A 302 3.39 -46.92 10.85
N ASP A 303 4.22 -45.88 10.98
CA ASP A 303 5.47 -45.93 11.75
C ASP A 303 5.23 -45.84 13.26
N GLN A 304 4.06 -45.35 13.70
CA GLN A 304 3.69 -45.19 15.10
C GLN A 304 2.68 -46.25 15.57
N VAL A 305 1.82 -46.72 14.67
CA VAL A 305 0.73 -47.66 14.98
C VAL A 305 0.74 -48.83 13.99
N GLU A 306 0.69 -50.05 14.51
CA GLU A 306 0.57 -51.26 13.68
C GLU A 306 -0.80 -51.29 13.00
N ALA A 307 -0.81 -51.47 11.67
CA ALA A 307 -2.05 -51.46 10.91
C ALA A 307 -2.99 -52.61 11.35
N PRO A 308 -4.31 -52.36 11.47
CA PRO A 308 -5.27 -53.40 11.81
C PRO A 308 -5.28 -54.50 10.75
N ALA A 309 -5.59 -55.74 11.18
CA ALA A 309 -5.57 -56.91 10.31
C ALA A 309 -6.63 -56.87 9.19
N GLU A 310 -7.70 -56.11 9.38
CA GLU A 310 -8.73 -55.84 8.36
C GLU A 310 -8.79 -54.33 8.10
N PRO A 311 -8.80 -53.88 6.83
CA PRO A 311 -8.96 -52.47 6.51
C PRO A 311 -10.33 -51.98 6.99
N PRO A 312 -10.43 -50.74 7.50
CA PRO A 312 -11.72 -50.16 7.85
C PRO A 312 -12.65 -50.11 6.63
N PRO A 313 -13.97 -50.12 6.83
CA PRO A 313 -14.91 -49.88 5.74
C PRO A 313 -14.58 -48.56 5.03
N GLU A 314 -14.74 -48.52 3.70
CA GLU A 314 -14.64 -47.27 2.94
C GLU A 314 -15.70 -46.30 3.48
N LEU A 315 -15.25 -45.35 4.29
CA LEU A 315 -15.98 -44.14 4.59
C LEU A 315 -16.10 -43.38 3.26
N GLY A 316 -17.31 -42.99 2.86
CA GLY A 316 -17.50 -42.18 1.65
C GLY A 316 -16.81 -40.81 1.77
N ASP A 317 -17.21 -39.85 0.93
CA ASP A 317 -16.74 -38.46 1.03
C ASP A 317 -17.78 -37.53 1.73
N PRO A 318 -18.08 -37.67 3.04
CA PRO A 318 -18.87 -36.71 3.82
C PRO A 318 -18.01 -35.54 4.34
N VAL A 319 -18.52 -34.83 5.33
CA VAL A 319 -17.83 -33.76 6.06
C VAL A 319 -16.59 -34.32 6.78
N THR A 320 -15.42 -33.75 6.47
CA THR A 320 -14.16 -34.00 7.17
C THR A 320 -13.99 -32.92 8.23
N PRO A 321 -14.30 -33.19 9.51
CA PRO A 321 -14.23 -32.19 10.55
C PRO A 321 -12.78 -31.74 10.72
N THR A 322 -12.52 -30.45 10.61
CA THR A 322 -11.19 -29.86 10.78
C THR A 322 -11.22 -28.62 11.66
N THR A 323 -12.38 -28.20 12.16
CA THR A 323 -12.47 -27.08 13.10
C THR A 323 -13.53 -27.31 14.17
N LEU A 324 -13.24 -26.81 15.37
CA LEU A 324 -14.09 -26.88 16.55
C LEU A 324 -14.23 -25.51 17.21
N ALA A 325 -15.39 -25.27 17.83
CA ALA A 325 -15.56 -24.20 18.81
C ALA A 325 -16.48 -24.67 19.93
N LEU A 326 -16.03 -24.61 21.17
CA LEU A 326 -16.87 -24.89 22.34
C LEU A 326 -17.48 -23.57 22.82
N VAL A 327 -18.81 -23.50 22.82
CA VAL A 327 -19.55 -22.43 23.49
C VAL A 327 -20.04 -22.95 24.82
N ARG A 328 -19.81 -22.14 25.87
CA ARG A 328 -20.12 -22.48 27.24
C ARG A 328 -21.09 -21.50 27.87
N ASP A 329 -21.95 -21.96 28.76
CA ASP A 329 -22.88 -21.14 29.54
C ASP A 329 -22.16 -20.25 30.57
N ASP A 330 -21.04 -20.73 31.11
CA ASP A 330 -20.24 -19.97 32.05
C ASP A 330 -19.15 -19.14 31.36
N LEU A 331 -19.01 -17.90 31.82
CA LEU A 331 -17.79 -17.11 31.62
C LEU A 331 -16.87 -17.40 32.82
N PRO A 332 -16.03 -18.45 32.77
CA PRO A 332 -15.24 -18.85 33.91
C PRO A 332 -14.41 -17.68 34.43
N GLY A 333 -14.35 -17.56 35.76
CA GLY A 333 -13.53 -16.59 36.50
C GLY A 333 -13.89 -15.11 36.30
N VAL A 334 -15.07 -14.83 35.77
CA VAL A 334 -15.67 -13.50 35.85
C VAL A 334 -16.52 -13.42 37.11
N ASP A 335 -16.27 -12.41 37.95
CA ASP A 335 -17.15 -12.11 39.08
C ASP A 335 -18.57 -11.83 38.56
N PRO A 336 -19.60 -12.58 38.98
CA PRO A 336 -21.00 -12.33 38.60
C PRO A 336 -21.45 -10.89 38.88
N SER A 337 -20.79 -10.16 39.79
CA SER A 337 -21.06 -8.74 40.02
C SER A 337 -20.68 -7.82 38.84
N THR A 338 -19.87 -8.31 37.90
CA THR A 338 -19.45 -7.62 36.67
C THR A 338 -20.23 -8.06 35.44
N TYR A 339 -21.19 -8.97 35.60
CA TYR A 339 -22.08 -9.39 34.52
C TYR A 339 -22.90 -8.20 34.05
N ASP A 340 -22.96 -8.01 32.73
CA ASP A 340 -23.98 -7.16 32.14
C ASP A 340 -25.29 -7.95 31.94
N ASP A 341 -26.36 -7.26 31.56
CA ASP A 341 -27.67 -7.89 31.37
C ASP A 341 -27.61 -9.09 30.39
N ALA A 342 -26.69 -9.06 29.41
CA ALA A 342 -26.49 -10.15 28.46
C ALA A 342 -25.79 -11.35 29.08
N ASP A 343 -24.79 -11.13 29.95
CA ASP A 343 -24.17 -12.21 30.72
C ASP A 343 -25.19 -12.88 31.65
N GLU A 344 -26.06 -12.11 32.32
CA GLU A 344 -27.08 -12.66 33.23
C GLU A 344 -28.17 -13.45 32.50
N GLU A 345 -28.68 -12.94 31.36
CA GLU A 345 -29.66 -13.63 30.53
C GLU A 345 -29.08 -14.92 29.95
N TYR A 346 -27.81 -14.87 29.55
CA TYR A 346 -27.09 -16.01 28.99
C TYR A 346 -26.92 -17.15 29.99
N VAL A 347 -26.38 -16.87 31.19
CA VAL A 347 -26.20 -17.86 32.28
C VAL A 347 -27.52 -18.49 32.74
N GLY A 348 -28.66 -17.84 32.46
CA GLY A 348 -29.98 -18.40 32.72
C GLY A 348 -30.40 -19.53 31.78
N ALA A 349 -29.73 -19.69 30.63
CA ALA A 349 -30.11 -20.61 29.57
C ALA A 349 -29.51 -22.02 29.72
N ALA A 350 -28.42 -22.20 30.48
CA ALA A 350 -27.81 -23.50 30.80
C ALA A 350 -27.59 -24.39 29.56
N TYR A 351 -26.80 -23.88 28.61
CA TYR A 351 -26.61 -24.52 27.32
C TYR A 351 -25.15 -24.49 26.86
N ASP A 352 -24.48 -25.64 26.93
CA ASP A 352 -23.14 -25.85 26.37
C ASP A 352 -23.26 -26.58 25.02
N ALA A 353 -22.47 -26.14 24.03
CA ALA A 353 -22.48 -26.78 22.71
C ALA A 353 -21.13 -26.74 22.02
N LEU A 354 -20.81 -27.84 21.34
CA LEU A 354 -19.65 -27.99 20.49
C LEU A 354 -20.03 -27.78 19.03
N PHE A 355 -19.47 -26.76 18.41
CA PHE A 355 -19.61 -26.48 16.99
C PHE A 355 -18.53 -27.18 16.19
N VAL A 356 -18.90 -27.77 15.06
CA VAL A 356 -18.01 -28.54 14.19
C VAL A 356 -18.20 -28.13 12.74
N GLY A 357 -17.10 -28.01 12.01
CA GLY A 357 -17.10 -27.74 10.58
C GLY A 357 -15.89 -28.35 9.87
N GLY A 358 -15.89 -28.32 8.54
CA GLY A 358 -14.80 -28.85 7.74
C GLY A 358 -14.78 -28.37 6.29
N PRO A 359 -13.66 -28.49 5.57
CA PRO A 359 -13.48 -27.97 4.22
C PRO A 359 -14.27 -28.76 3.15
N SER A 360 -14.72 -29.99 3.45
CA SER A 360 -15.49 -30.78 2.49
C SER A 360 -16.99 -30.50 2.49
N GLY A 361 -17.48 -29.60 3.36
CA GLY A 361 -18.90 -29.24 3.40
C GLY A 361 -19.17 -27.82 3.90
N ASP A 362 -20.27 -27.26 3.41
CA ASP A 362 -20.73 -25.90 3.75
C ASP A 362 -21.57 -25.87 5.04
N GLU A 363 -21.53 -26.93 5.85
CA GLU A 363 -22.40 -27.10 7.02
C GLU A 363 -21.65 -26.90 8.33
N ILE A 364 -22.29 -26.17 9.25
CA ILE A 364 -21.92 -26.09 10.67
C ILE A 364 -22.84 -27.04 11.41
N LEU A 365 -22.24 -27.86 12.27
CA LEU A 365 -22.95 -28.76 13.16
C LEU A 365 -22.86 -28.24 14.58
N GLU A 366 -23.98 -28.29 15.30
CA GLU A 366 -24.03 -28.00 16.73
C GLU A 366 -24.35 -29.28 17.49
N ILE A 367 -23.46 -29.65 18.39
CA ILE A 367 -23.58 -30.82 19.24
C ILE A 367 -23.80 -30.32 20.66
N PRO A 368 -25.02 -30.40 21.21
CA PRO A 368 -25.26 -30.05 22.60
C PRO A 368 -24.43 -30.95 23.52
N VAL A 369 -23.84 -30.36 24.56
CA VAL A 369 -23.00 -31.03 25.55
C VAL A 369 -23.57 -30.77 26.94
N ASP A 370 -23.55 -31.78 27.81
CA ASP A 370 -23.91 -31.65 29.22
C ASP A 370 -22.92 -32.43 30.10
N GLU A 371 -23.16 -32.46 31.41
CA GLU A 371 -22.33 -33.18 32.39
C GLU A 371 -22.23 -34.70 32.12
N SER A 372 -23.16 -35.27 31.35
CA SER A 372 -23.16 -36.69 30.95
C SER A 372 -22.46 -36.97 29.62
N GLY A 373 -21.93 -35.93 28.98
CA GLY A 373 -21.25 -35.97 27.69
C GLY A 373 -22.09 -35.34 26.59
N TRP A 374 -21.99 -35.86 25.38
CA TRP A 374 -22.80 -35.34 24.28
C TRP A 374 -24.25 -35.78 24.38
N ALA A 375 -25.18 -34.89 23.99
CA ALA A 375 -26.60 -35.20 23.90
C ALA A 375 -26.91 -36.35 22.92
N ALA A 376 -28.18 -36.72 22.74
CA ALA A 376 -28.51 -37.74 21.75
C ALA A 376 -28.14 -37.25 20.35
N VAL A 377 -27.79 -38.18 19.45
CA VAL A 377 -27.45 -37.85 18.05
C VAL A 377 -28.59 -37.09 17.36
N GLU A 378 -29.83 -37.43 17.69
CA GLU A 378 -31.06 -36.80 17.18
C GLU A 378 -31.16 -35.30 17.52
N ASP A 379 -30.43 -34.85 18.54
CA ASP A 379 -30.38 -33.45 18.98
C ASP A 379 -29.26 -32.66 18.28
N THR A 380 -28.52 -33.27 17.36
CA THR A 380 -27.49 -32.57 16.59
C THR A 380 -28.14 -31.66 15.57
N LEU A 381 -27.89 -30.36 15.69
CA LEU A 381 -28.44 -29.35 14.80
C LEU A 381 -27.45 -29.07 13.67
N ARG A 382 -27.96 -28.61 12.54
CA ARG A 382 -27.17 -28.31 11.35
C ARG A 382 -27.63 -27.02 10.70
N LEU A 383 -26.67 -26.21 10.27
CA LEU A 383 -26.90 -25.02 9.46
C LEU A 383 -26.00 -25.07 8.24
N ARG A 384 -26.60 -25.01 7.06
CA ARG A 384 -25.86 -24.87 5.81
C ARG A 384 -25.64 -23.41 5.49
N LEU A 385 -24.38 -23.04 5.30
CA LEU A 385 -23.96 -21.71 4.85
C LEU A 385 -24.14 -21.58 3.34
N GLN A 386 -24.51 -20.39 2.88
CA GLN A 386 -24.71 -20.12 1.46
C GLN A 386 -23.37 -19.95 0.74
N ASP A 387 -23.03 -20.87 -0.16
CA ASP A 387 -21.86 -20.80 -1.05
C ASP A 387 -20.54 -20.53 -0.30
N SER A 388 -20.32 -21.20 0.85
CA SER A 388 -19.12 -20.99 1.66
C SER A 388 -17.87 -21.72 1.16
N GLU A 389 -18.02 -22.73 0.30
CA GLU A 389 -16.93 -23.59 -0.19
C GLU A 389 -16.13 -24.26 0.93
N GLY A 390 -16.83 -24.68 1.99
CA GLY A 390 -16.25 -25.31 3.17
C GLY A 390 -16.13 -24.39 4.39
N VAL A 391 -15.89 -25.02 5.55
CA VAL A 391 -15.69 -24.34 6.84
C VAL A 391 -14.29 -24.62 7.37
N PHE A 392 -13.49 -23.57 7.53
CA PHE A 392 -12.08 -23.66 7.93
C PHE A 392 -11.83 -23.30 9.40
N ARG A 393 -12.60 -22.36 9.95
CA ARG A 393 -12.46 -21.91 11.34
C ARG A 393 -13.81 -21.51 11.91
N ILE A 394 -14.08 -21.84 13.17
CA ILE A 394 -15.27 -21.37 13.88
C ILE A 394 -14.82 -20.66 15.17
N ARG A 395 -15.40 -19.49 15.44
CA ARG A 395 -15.17 -18.71 16.67
C ARG A 395 -16.47 -18.13 17.16
N ALA A 396 -16.78 -18.31 18.43
CA ALA A 396 -17.97 -17.72 19.03
C ALA A 396 -17.63 -16.41 19.74
N THR A 397 -18.50 -15.42 19.61
CA THR A 397 -18.39 -14.20 20.42
C THR A 397 -18.83 -14.49 21.87
N PRO A 398 -18.38 -13.71 22.85
CA PRO A 398 -19.08 -13.60 24.12
C PRO A 398 -20.53 -13.14 23.91
N PRO A 399 -21.46 -13.44 24.83
CA PRO A 399 -22.80 -12.86 24.81
C PRO A 399 -22.69 -11.34 24.98
N MET A 400 -23.55 -10.59 24.29
CA MET A 400 -23.52 -9.13 24.35
C MET A 400 -24.91 -8.52 24.21
N SER A 401 -25.13 -7.41 24.92
CA SER A 401 -26.34 -6.60 24.79
C SER A 401 -26.18 -5.64 23.62
N LEU A 402 -26.91 -5.86 22.54
CA LEU A 402 -27.00 -4.91 21.44
C LEU A 402 -28.17 -3.96 21.71
N GLY A 403 -27.85 -2.68 21.94
CA GLY A 403 -28.82 -1.64 22.26
C GLY A 403 -29.40 -0.99 21.00
N LEU A 404 -30.64 -1.32 20.65
CA LEU A 404 -31.43 -0.65 19.59
C LEU A 404 -32.29 0.47 20.15
N GLY A 405 -31.69 1.56 20.63
CA GLY A 405 -32.45 2.76 21.04
C GLY A 405 -33.77 2.46 21.78
N ALA A 406 -34.89 3.04 21.34
CA ALA A 406 -36.19 2.98 22.00
C ALA A 406 -36.89 1.59 22.03
N LEU A 407 -36.32 0.53 21.46
CA LEU A 407 -36.96 -0.80 21.32
C LEU A 407 -36.48 -1.84 22.35
N GLY A 408 -35.50 -1.52 23.20
CA GLY A 408 -34.94 -2.41 24.21
C GLY A 408 -33.59 -3.02 23.80
N SER A 409 -32.83 -3.51 24.76
CA SER A 409 -31.63 -4.33 24.52
C SER A 409 -32.05 -5.74 24.15
N SER A 410 -31.39 -6.34 23.15
CA SER A 410 -31.48 -7.78 22.92
C SER A 410 -30.11 -8.42 23.17
N THR A 411 -30.10 -9.50 23.95
CA THR A 411 -28.90 -10.30 24.21
C THR A 411 -28.66 -11.21 23.02
N ARG A 412 -27.48 -11.08 22.40
CA ARG A 412 -27.11 -11.83 21.19
C ARG A 412 -25.75 -12.50 21.37
N GLN A 413 -25.56 -13.62 20.68
CA GLN A 413 -24.26 -14.25 20.47
C GLN A 413 -24.13 -14.62 18.99
N PHE A 414 -22.92 -14.50 18.44
CA PHE A 414 -22.65 -14.80 17.04
C PHE A 414 -21.55 -15.85 16.90
N LEU A 415 -21.64 -16.66 15.86
CA LEU A 415 -20.55 -17.49 15.38
C LEU A 415 -19.92 -16.81 14.16
N TYR A 416 -18.60 -16.66 14.20
CA TYR A 416 -17.78 -16.19 13.10
C TYR A 416 -17.09 -17.39 12.46
N VAL A 417 -17.44 -17.64 11.21
CA VAL A 417 -17.05 -18.85 10.48
C VAL A 417 -16.21 -18.46 9.28
N VAL A 418 -14.93 -18.80 9.29
CA VAL A 418 -14.05 -18.59 8.15
C VAL A 418 -14.38 -19.64 7.09
N ALA A 419 -14.87 -19.18 5.96
CA ALA A 419 -15.32 -19.99 4.83
C ALA A 419 -14.19 -20.19 3.81
N GLY A 420 -14.32 -21.22 2.96
CA GLY A 420 -13.36 -21.55 1.92
C GLY A 420 -13.26 -20.54 0.78
N ASP A 421 -14.35 -19.80 0.54
CA ASP A 421 -14.38 -18.66 -0.37
C ASP A 421 -13.58 -17.44 0.14
N GLY A 422 -12.96 -17.55 1.31
CA GLY A 422 -12.12 -16.54 1.95
C GLY A 422 -12.87 -15.45 2.72
N SER A 423 -14.20 -15.56 2.85
CA SER A 423 -15.02 -14.67 3.68
C SER A 423 -15.17 -15.19 5.11
N THR A 424 -15.61 -14.33 6.02
CA THR A 424 -16.10 -14.73 7.35
C THR A 424 -17.62 -14.64 7.37
N ARG A 425 -18.30 -15.78 7.46
CA ARG A 425 -19.74 -15.86 7.66
C ARG A 425 -20.07 -15.57 9.12
N VAL A 426 -21.20 -14.91 9.34
CA VAL A 426 -21.68 -14.60 10.68
C VAL A 426 -22.99 -15.34 10.86
N VAL A 427 -23.12 -16.11 11.92
CA VAL A 427 -24.36 -16.79 12.29
C VAL A 427 -24.85 -16.19 13.59
N GLU A 428 -26.05 -15.63 13.58
CA GLU A 428 -26.74 -15.22 14.80
C GLU A 428 -27.36 -16.44 15.47
N ARG A 429 -27.06 -16.63 16.75
CA ARG A 429 -27.67 -17.70 17.54
C ARG A 429 -28.98 -17.23 18.16
N ASP A 430 -30.02 -18.06 18.04
CA ASP A 430 -31.31 -17.85 18.69
C ASP A 430 -31.44 -18.76 19.92
N TRP A 431 -31.09 -18.21 21.09
CA TRP A 431 -31.18 -18.91 22.36
C TRP A 431 -32.61 -19.26 22.77
N ALA A 432 -33.60 -18.56 22.24
CA ALA A 432 -34.99 -18.88 22.52
C ALA A 432 -35.45 -20.16 21.82
N ASN A 433 -34.70 -20.62 20.80
CA ASN A 433 -35.00 -21.80 20.02
C ASN A 433 -33.85 -22.83 20.05
N PRO A 434 -33.82 -23.74 21.05
CA PRO A 434 -32.76 -24.75 21.17
C PRO A 434 -32.83 -25.86 20.10
N PHE A 435 -33.69 -25.70 19.09
CA PHE A 435 -33.86 -26.65 17.98
C PHE A 435 -33.28 -26.12 16.67
N ASP A 436 -32.57 -25.00 16.70
CA ASP A 436 -31.89 -24.43 15.54
C ASP A 436 -30.51 -23.93 15.91
N VAL A 437 -29.55 -24.05 14.99
CA VAL A 437 -28.19 -23.52 15.18
C VAL A 437 -28.22 -21.99 15.22
N GLY A 438 -29.12 -21.42 14.43
CA GLY A 438 -29.22 -19.99 14.23
C GLY A 438 -29.41 -19.65 12.75
N ILE A 439 -29.22 -18.37 12.43
CA ILE A 439 -29.47 -17.82 11.10
C ILE A 439 -28.19 -17.20 10.56
N GLU A 440 -27.82 -17.52 9.31
CA GLU A 440 -26.70 -16.83 8.63
C GLU A 440 -27.07 -15.37 8.36
N CYS A 441 -26.24 -14.46 8.87
CA CYS A 441 -26.39 -13.02 8.70
C CYS A 441 -25.71 -12.53 7.43
N ASP A 442 -26.43 -11.74 6.66
CA ASP A 442 -25.88 -11.02 5.52
C ASP A 442 -25.13 -9.77 6.00
N THR A 443 -23.81 -9.91 6.16
CA THR A 443 -22.94 -8.80 6.58
C THR A 443 -22.64 -7.80 5.46
N GLN A 444 -23.13 -8.05 4.25
CA GLN A 444 -22.96 -7.18 3.08
C GLN A 444 -24.22 -6.38 2.75
N VAL A 445 -25.18 -6.28 3.67
CA VAL A 445 -26.36 -5.42 3.49
C VAL A 445 -25.93 -3.95 3.36
N ASP A 446 -26.57 -3.26 2.43
CA ASP A 446 -26.41 -1.82 2.25
C ASP A 446 -27.06 -1.08 3.44
N PRO A 447 -26.30 -0.26 4.19
CA PRO A 447 -26.84 0.48 5.33
C PRO A 447 -28.05 1.37 5.00
N SER A 448 -28.16 1.84 3.75
CA SER A 448 -29.28 2.67 3.29
C SER A 448 -30.59 1.91 3.09
N SER A 449 -30.53 0.56 3.01
CA SER A 449 -31.71 -0.31 2.96
C SER A 449 -32.32 -0.56 4.34
N LEU A 450 -31.62 -0.17 5.41
CA LEU A 450 -32.02 -0.38 6.79
C LEU A 450 -32.94 0.74 7.26
N PHE A 451 -34.24 0.52 7.21
CA PHE A 451 -35.21 1.50 7.70
C PHE A 451 -35.12 1.65 9.22
N SER A 452 -35.31 2.88 9.71
CA SER A 452 -35.34 3.22 11.14
C SER A 452 -36.46 2.44 11.84
N GLY A 453 -36.11 1.36 12.55
CA GLY A 453 -37.03 0.61 13.42
C GLY A 453 -37.00 -0.91 13.27
N GLN A 454 -36.31 -1.47 12.27
CA GLN A 454 -35.99 -2.91 12.28
C GLN A 454 -34.64 -3.10 12.98
N GLY A 455 -34.58 -4.05 13.92
CA GLY A 455 -33.33 -4.45 14.55
C GLY A 455 -32.39 -5.01 13.50
N VAL A 456 -31.24 -4.35 13.33
CA VAL A 456 -30.29 -4.62 12.25
C VAL A 456 -29.06 -5.39 12.73
N GLU A 457 -29.20 -6.17 13.79
CA GLU A 457 -28.09 -6.98 14.28
C GLU A 457 -27.73 -8.06 13.26
N CYS A 458 -28.74 -8.74 12.74
CA CYS A 458 -28.61 -9.79 11.74
C CYS A 458 -29.76 -9.69 10.74
N ILE A 459 -29.43 -9.70 9.45
CA ILE A 459 -30.41 -9.85 8.38
C ILE A 459 -30.19 -11.22 7.79
N GLU A 460 -31.22 -12.06 7.87
CA GLU A 460 -31.18 -13.42 7.31
C GLU A 460 -30.79 -13.39 5.83
N VAL A 461 -29.80 -14.21 5.48
CA VAL A 461 -29.47 -14.52 4.09
C VAL A 461 -30.65 -15.27 3.48
N ASP A 462 -31.26 -14.74 2.42
CA ASP A 462 -32.31 -15.47 1.69
C ASP A 462 -31.67 -16.61 0.87
N PRO A 463 -31.86 -17.89 1.27
CA PRO A 463 -31.23 -19.01 0.58
C PRO A 463 -31.87 -19.30 -0.78
N LEU A 464 -33.04 -18.70 -1.08
CA LEU A 464 -33.79 -18.90 -2.33
C LEU A 464 -33.55 -17.78 -3.35
N ALA A 465 -32.90 -16.69 -2.95
CA ALA A 465 -32.54 -15.62 -3.88
C ALA A 465 -31.49 -16.14 -4.88
N GLN A 466 -31.92 -16.41 -6.11
CA GLN A 466 -31.00 -16.66 -7.24
C GLN A 466 -30.37 -15.32 -7.66
N GLY A 467 -29.15 -15.07 -7.20
CA GLY A 467 -28.40 -13.83 -7.46
C GLY A 467 -28.25 -12.96 -6.21
N ASP A 468 -27.61 -11.80 -6.36
CA ASP A 468 -27.44 -10.87 -5.24
C ASP A 468 -28.80 -10.31 -4.79
N PRO A 469 -29.20 -10.51 -3.53
CA PRO A 469 -30.37 -9.87 -2.96
C PRO A 469 -30.35 -8.35 -3.24
N PRO A 470 -31.51 -7.73 -3.54
CA PRO A 470 -31.58 -6.32 -3.94
C PRO A 470 -31.10 -5.33 -2.86
N ASN A 471 -30.94 -5.81 -1.62
CA ASN A 471 -30.45 -5.10 -0.44
C ASN A 471 -28.96 -5.32 -0.14
N ARG A 472 -28.23 -6.19 -0.85
CA ARG A 472 -26.76 -6.28 -0.74
C ARG A 472 -26.10 -5.05 -1.37
N ARG A 473 -24.93 -4.71 -0.84
CA ARG A 473 -24.04 -3.72 -1.45
C ARG A 473 -23.68 -4.19 -2.86
N PRO A 474 -23.67 -3.29 -3.86
CA PRO A 474 -23.20 -3.65 -5.19
C PRO A 474 -21.80 -4.28 -5.13
N LEU A 475 -21.60 -5.35 -5.91
CA LEU A 475 -20.34 -6.11 -6.01
C LEU A 475 -19.97 -6.93 -4.76
N ALA A 476 -20.88 -7.10 -3.80
CA ALA A 476 -20.70 -8.09 -2.75
C ALA A 476 -20.61 -9.50 -3.37
N LEU A 477 -19.53 -10.23 -3.11
CA LEU A 477 -19.35 -11.60 -3.59
C LEU A 477 -19.96 -12.58 -2.58
N GLY A 478 -21.28 -12.53 -2.40
CA GLY A 478 -21.99 -13.35 -1.42
C GLY A 478 -22.05 -12.78 0.00
N PRO A 479 -22.64 -13.53 0.95
CA PRO A 479 -22.63 -13.15 2.37
C PRO A 479 -21.21 -13.19 2.95
N GLY A 480 -20.96 -12.43 4.01
CA GLY A 480 -19.75 -12.57 4.81
C GLY A 480 -18.77 -11.40 4.72
N ILE A 481 -17.99 -11.23 5.79
CA ILE A 481 -16.98 -10.18 5.93
C ILE A 481 -15.76 -10.59 5.12
N ARG A 482 -15.31 -9.72 4.20
CA ARG A 482 -14.08 -9.94 3.44
C ARG A 482 -13.02 -8.94 3.88
N ALA A 483 -11.79 -9.41 4.08
CA ALA A 483 -10.70 -8.52 4.42
C ALA A 483 -10.30 -7.65 3.21
N PRO A 484 -9.78 -6.43 3.45
CA PRO A 484 -9.45 -5.50 2.38
C PRO A 484 -8.30 -6.04 1.50
N GLN A 485 -8.24 -5.57 0.25
CA GLN A 485 -7.16 -5.88 -0.71
C GLN A 485 -7.04 -7.36 -1.09
N GLY A 486 -8.14 -8.13 -0.98
CA GLY A 486 -8.15 -9.56 -1.33
C GLY A 486 -7.40 -10.45 -0.33
N ALA A 487 -7.12 -9.95 0.87
CA ALA A 487 -6.65 -10.80 1.96
C ALA A 487 -7.80 -11.71 2.43
N VAL A 488 -7.46 -12.88 2.97
CA VAL A 488 -8.42 -13.79 3.61
C VAL A 488 -8.24 -13.69 5.11
N VAL A 489 -9.33 -13.58 5.87
CA VAL A 489 -9.25 -13.68 7.34
C VAL A 489 -9.01 -15.14 7.68
N THR A 490 -7.95 -15.45 8.42
CA THR A 490 -7.56 -16.82 8.75
C THR A 490 -8.04 -17.26 10.13
N ASP A 491 -8.20 -16.32 11.07
CA ASP A 491 -8.75 -16.58 12.39
C ASP A 491 -9.36 -15.32 13.01
N TRP A 492 -10.21 -15.50 14.02
CA TRP A 492 -10.79 -14.48 14.86
C TRP A 492 -10.56 -14.78 16.35
N THR A 493 -10.42 -13.72 17.14
CA THR A 493 -10.55 -13.80 18.59
C THR A 493 -11.43 -12.65 19.08
N PHE A 494 -12.08 -12.82 20.23
CA PHE A 494 -13.04 -11.85 20.74
C PHE A 494 -12.69 -11.43 22.17
N VAL A 495 -12.79 -10.15 22.41
CA VAL A 495 -12.58 -9.54 23.73
C VAL A 495 -13.83 -8.77 24.11
N LYS A 496 -14.44 -9.13 25.25
CA LYS A 496 -15.52 -8.35 25.87
C LYS A 496 -14.91 -7.36 26.85
N ILE A 497 -15.08 -6.07 26.58
CA ILE A 497 -14.61 -4.97 27.42
C ILE A 497 -15.75 -4.58 28.34
N ARG A 498 -15.50 -4.59 29.65
CA ARG A 498 -16.49 -4.29 30.69
C ARG A 498 -16.32 -2.89 31.29
N LEU A 499 -17.35 -2.40 31.98
CA LEU A 499 -17.36 -1.07 32.59
C LEU A 499 -16.26 -0.87 33.64
N ASP A 500 -15.92 -1.90 34.40
CA ASP A 500 -14.88 -1.89 35.43
C ASP A 500 -13.45 -1.83 34.84
N GLN A 501 -13.28 -2.27 33.59
CA GLN A 501 -12.01 -2.22 32.86
C GLN A 501 -11.75 -0.86 32.20
N VAL A 502 -12.81 -0.11 31.89
CA VAL A 502 -12.71 1.26 31.38
C VAL A 502 -12.58 2.18 32.59
N GLY A 503 -11.35 2.43 33.06
CA GLY A 503 -11.09 3.16 34.30
C GLY A 503 -11.90 4.45 34.46
N GLU A 504 -12.39 4.72 35.68
CA GLU A 504 -13.17 5.92 36.05
C GLU A 504 -12.45 7.25 35.70
N GLU A 505 -11.13 7.22 35.46
CA GLU A 505 -10.32 8.36 35.04
C GLU A 505 -10.65 8.89 33.62
N GLY A 506 -11.46 8.18 32.83
CA GLY A 506 -12.04 8.71 31.58
C GLY A 506 -13.14 9.77 31.79
N SER A 507 -13.56 10.04 33.03
CA SER A 507 -14.62 11.01 33.34
C SER A 507 -14.22 12.49 33.18
N ASP A 508 -12.94 12.80 32.95
CA ASP A 508 -12.46 14.17 32.70
C ASP A 508 -12.80 14.71 31.30
N GLY A 509 -13.57 13.98 30.49
CA GLY A 509 -14.10 14.47 29.22
C GLY A 509 -13.05 14.68 28.13
N SER A 510 -11.84 14.11 28.27
CA SER A 510 -10.87 14.13 27.18
C SER A 510 -11.31 13.16 26.08
N GLU A 511 -11.71 13.69 24.93
CA GLU A 511 -12.15 12.96 23.71
C GLU A 511 -11.14 11.90 23.22
N LEU A 512 -9.87 11.96 23.66
CA LEU A 512 -8.79 11.06 23.23
C LEU A 512 -8.93 9.60 23.70
N GLY A 513 -9.76 9.31 24.71
CA GLY A 513 -10.01 7.93 25.16
C GLY A 513 -10.96 7.13 24.24
N LEU A 514 -11.64 7.80 23.31
CA LEU A 514 -12.65 7.20 22.42
C LEU A 514 -12.09 6.73 21.08
N ALA A 515 -10.79 6.98 20.81
CA ALA A 515 -10.12 6.73 19.53
C ALA A 515 -9.60 5.28 19.35
N ASN A 516 -9.87 4.40 20.32
CA ASN A 516 -9.43 3.02 20.31
C ASN A 516 -10.65 2.10 20.46
N PRO A 517 -10.81 1.03 19.63
CA PRO A 517 -11.86 0.03 19.84
C PRO A 517 -11.85 -0.58 21.25
N PHE A 518 -10.70 -0.54 21.96
CA PHE A 518 -10.59 -1.00 23.34
C PHE A 518 -11.01 0.03 24.42
N GLY A 519 -11.38 1.25 24.03
CA GLY A 519 -11.73 2.34 24.94
C GLY A 519 -13.20 2.40 25.36
N ARG A 520 -14.05 1.50 24.86
CA ARG A 520 -15.50 1.46 25.15
C ARG A 520 -15.96 0.07 25.56
N VAL A 521 -16.95 0.02 26.44
CA VAL A 521 -17.66 -1.21 26.78
C VAL A 521 -18.32 -1.80 25.53
N GLY A 522 -18.19 -3.10 25.36
CA GLY A 522 -18.70 -3.84 24.21
C GLY A 522 -17.82 -5.04 23.88
N VAL A 523 -18.12 -5.71 22.77
CA VAL A 523 -17.27 -6.78 22.24
C VAL A 523 -16.43 -6.21 21.10
N VAL A 524 -15.17 -6.64 21.02
CA VAL A 524 -14.24 -6.36 19.92
C VAL A 524 -13.74 -7.70 19.38
N GLY A 525 -13.99 -7.93 18.10
CA GLY A 525 -13.39 -9.01 17.33
C GLY A 525 -12.07 -8.56 16.73
N ILE A 526 -11.05 -9.39 16.85
CA ILE A 526 -9.72 -9.18 16.29
C ILE A 526 -9.49 -10.31 15.30
N GLY A 527 -9.44 -9.98 14.02
CA GLY A 527 -9.18 -10.93 12.95
C GLY A 527 -7.72 -10.84 12.49
N VAL A 528 -7.12 -11.97 12.15
CA VAL A 528 -5.81 -12.02 11.48
C VAL A 528 -5.99 -12.45 10.03
N THR A 529 -5.20 -11.88 9.14
CA THR A 529 -5.32 -12.14 7.69
C THR A 529 -4.16 -12.96 7.14
N SER A 530 -4.35 -13.57 5.97
CA SER A 530 -3.33 -14.30 5.21
C SER A 530 -2.08 -13.48 4.86
N PHE A 531 -2.14 -12.15 4.99
CA PHE A 531 -1.01 -11.24 4.81
C PHE A 531 -0.36 -10.80 6.14
N GLY A 532 -0.73 -11.42 7.26
CA GLY A 532 -0.22 -11.07 8.59
C GLY A 532 -0.70 -9.73 9.12
N ARG A 533 -1.82 -9.20 8.59
CA ARG A 533 -2.43 -7.96 9.09
C ARG A 533 -3.56 -8.26 10.07
N VAL A 534 -3.73 -7.39 11.04
CA VAL A 534 -4.84 -7.41 12.01
C VAL A 534 -5.98 -6.53 11.50
N VAL A 535 -7.20 -7.05 11.58
CA VAL A 535 -8.44 -6.31 11.34
C VAL A 535 -9.28 -6.32 12.61
N HIS A 536 -10.07 -5.27 12.84
CA HIS A 536 -10.94 -5.18 14.01
C HIS A 536 -12.40 -5.16 13.54
N SER A 537 -13.28 -5.88 14.24
CA SER A 537 -14.73 -5.82 14.11
C SER A 537 -15.28 -5.36 15.46
N ILE A 538 -16.21 -4.42 15.48
CA ILE A 538 -16.76 -3.89 16.73
C ILE A 538 -18.26 -4.17 16.84
N PHE A 539 -18.75 -4.26 18.07
CA PHE A 539 -20.14 -4.60 18.34
C PHE A 539 -20.73 -3.64 19.38
N GLY A 540 -21.84 -2.97 19.04
CA GLY A 540 -22.60 -2.13 19.97
C GLY A 540 -21.94 -0.79 20.38
N GLN A 541 -20.66 -0.54 20.05
CA GLN A 541 -19.90 0.62 20.53
C GLN A 541 -20.27 1.98 19.89
N VAL A 542 -21.15 2.01 18.88
CA VAL A 542 -21.49 3.22 18.08
C VAL A 542 -22.98 3.60 18.18
N SER A 543 -23.79 2.90 18.97
CA SER A 543 -25.25 3.09 19.07
C SER A 543 -25.72 4.40 19.73
N GLY A 544 -24.80 5.34 20.00
CA GLY A 544 -25.09 6.62 20.66
C GLY A 544 -24.61 7.87 19.91
N VAL A 545 -24.16 7.76 18.65
CA VAL A 545 -23.84 8.97 17.87
C VAL A 545 -25.15 9.74 17.69
N PRO A 546 -25.24 11.00 18.15
CA PRO A 546 -26.45 11.79 17.96
C PRO A 546 -26.74 11.84 16.46
N ASP A 547 -27.94 11.42 16.08
CA ASP A 547 -28.44 11.49 14.71
C ASP A 547 -27.96 12.79 14.07
N THR A 548 -27.32 12.68 12.90
CA THR A 548 -27.11 13.84 12.03
C THR A 548 -28.45 14.56 11.96
N VAL A 549 -28.49 15.78 12.49
CA VAL A 549 -29.75 16.51 12.70
C VAL A 549 -30.55 16.43 11.39
N PRO A 550 -31.86 16.09 11.39
CA PRO A 550 -32.65 15.95 10.17
C PRO A 550 -32.64 17.18 9.23
N SER A 551 -32.15 18.32 9.73
CA SER A 551 -31.90 19.54 8.94
C SER A 551 -30.63 19.52 8.09
N ARG A 552 -29.66 18.65 8.38
CA ARG A 552 -28.40 18.48 7.63
C ARG A 552 -28.36 17.20 6.80
N ASP A 553 -29.13 16.19 7.18
CA ASP A 553 -29.27 14.93 6.43
C ASP A 553 -30.74 14.46 6.44
N PRO A 554 -31.65 15.18 5.75
CA PRO A 554 -33.09 14.88 5.77
C PRO A 554 -33.44 13.54 5.12
N VAL A 555 -32.54 12.98 4.31
CA VAL A 555 -32.73 11.73 3.54
C VAL A 555 -31.99 10.54 4.17
N GLY A 556 -31.15 10.76 5.19
CA GLY A 556 -30.36 9.73 5.88
C GLY A 556 -29.16 9.22 5.08
N LEU A 557 -28.69 9.98 4.08
CA LEU A 557 -27.59 9.61 3.18
C LEU A 557 -26.21 9.68 3.85
N MET A 558 -26.06 10.51 4.88
CA MET A 558 -24.83 10.71 5.65
C MET A 558 -24.87 9.96 6.99
N ARG A 559 -25.84 9.05 7.19
CA ARG A 559 -25.90 8.22 8.38
C ARG A 559 -24.86 7.11 8.30
N VAL A 560 -23.61 7.44 8.68
CA VAL A 560 -22.51 6.48 8.83
C VAL A 560 -22.70 5.71 10.14
N GLY A 561 -23.78 4.95 10.23
CA GLY A 561 -23.93 3.93 11.26
C GLY A 561 -23.04 2.75 10.88
N LEU A 562 -21.99 2.49 11.66
CA LEU A 562 -21.30 1.21 11.58
C LEU A 562 -22.27 0.14 12.08
N SER A 563 -22.82 -0.67 11.16
CA SER A 563 -23.61 -1.84 11.53
C SER A 563 -22.75 -2.83 12.30
N ALA A 564 -23.40 -3.67 13.12
CA ALA A 564 -22.73 -4.83 13.68
C ALA A 564 -22.03 -5.62 12.56
N HIS A 565 -20.90 -6.25 12.89
CA HIS A 565 -20.09 -7.04 11.94
C HIS A 565 -19.33 -6.21 10.88
N SER A 566 -19.35 -4.87 10.94
CA SER A 566 -18.51 -4.03 10.08
C SER A 566 -17.06 -4.02 10.57
N LEU A 567 -16.11 -4.06 9.62
CA LEU A 567 -14.70 -3.81 9.93
C LEU A 567 -14.49 -2.35 10.36
N TRP A 568 -13.75 -2.15 11.44
CA TRP A 568 -13.30 -0.83 11.86
C TRP A 568 -12.31 -0.27 10.82
N PRO A 569 -12.48 0.99 10.38
CA PRO A 569 -11.57 1.60 9.41
C PRO A 569 -10.14 1.72 9.96
N ALA A 570 -9.15 1.64 9.08
CA ALA A 570 -7.72 1.74 9.44
C ALA A 570 -7.31 3.13 9.95
N VAL A 571 -8.14 4.15 9.69
CA VAL A 571 -8.02 5.51 10.21
C VAL A 571 -9.29 5.80 10.98
N ASP A 572 -9.15 6.27 12.22
CA ASP A 572 -10.29 6.63 13.07
C ASP A 572 -11.10 7.75 12.40
N PRO A 573 -12.41 7.56 12.15
CA PRO A 573 -13.26 8.60 11.58
C PRO A 573 -13.49 9.80 12.52
N HIS A 574 -13.06 9.71 13.78
CA HIS A 574 -13.31 10.72 14.81
C HIS A 574 -12.03 11.29 15.46
N GLY A 575 -10.89 10.64 15.29
CA GLY A 575 -9.60 11.11 15.78
C GLY A 575 -9.03 12.19 14.88
N ASP A 576 -8.74 13.36 15.46
CA ASP A 576 -7.90 14.45 14.92
C ASP A 576 -8.63 15.63 14.24
N GLY A 577 -9.97 15.64 14.17
CA GLY A 577 -10.68 16.67 13.39
C GLY A 577 -10.33 16.63 11.90
N ASN A 578 -9.71 15.53 11.46
CA ASN A 578 -9.39 15.27 10.07
C ASN A 578 -10.62 14.63 9.42
N ASP A 579 -11.56 15.52 9.11
CA ASP A 579 -12.80 15.34 8.37
C ASP A 579 -12.70 14.54 7.04
N ALA A 580 -11.48 14.13 6.65
CA ALA A 580 -11.13 13.31 5.49
C ALA A 580 -11.19 11.80 5.74
N ALA A 581 -11.28 11.34 7.00
CA ALA A 581 -11.35 9.91 7.34
C ALA A 581 -12.74 9.29 7.15
N LEU A 582 -13.80 10.11 7.12
CA LEU A 582 -15.12 9.69 6.68
C LEU A 582 -15.22 9.87 5.16
N PRO A 583 -15.76 8.91 4.40
CA PRO A 583 -16.08 9.13 3.00
C PRO A 583 -17.11 10.26 2.93
N ARG A 584 -16.64 11.46 2.61
CA ARG A 584 -17.52 12.57 2.25
C ARG A 584 -18.10 12.22 0.90
N VAL A 585 -19.41 12.03 0.86
CA VAL A 585 -20.14 12.20 -0.39
C VAL A 585 -20.07 13.69 -0.69
N ALA A 586 -19.05 14.11 -1.44
CA ALA A 586 -19.13 15.36 -2.15
C ALA A 586 -20.18 15.12 -3.24
N ASP A 587 -21.30 15.83 -3.19
CA ASP A 587 -22.22 15.88 -4.32
C ASP A 587 -21.45 16.48 -5.50
N GLU A 588 -20.89 15.62 -6.35
CA GLU A 588 -20.72 15.94 -7.75
C GLU A 588 -22.10 15.77 -8.40
N GLU A 589 -22.59 16.85 -9.00
CA GLU A 589 -23.86 16.93 -9.70
C GLU A 589 -23.95 15.77 -10.73
N PRO A 590 -24.88 14.81 -10.58
CA PRO A 590 -24.89 13.64 -11.45
C PRO A 590 -25.37 14.05 -12.85
N GLN A 591 -24.52 13.86 -13.87
CA GLN A 591 -25.03 13.74 -15.23
C GLN A 591 -25.76 12.40 -15.36
N ARG A 592 -27.09 12.43 -15.19
CA ARG A 592 -27.97 11.28 -15.44
C ARG A 592 -28.38 11.25 -16.90
N ASP A 593 -27.70 10.44 -17.70
CA ASP A 593 -28.36 9.80 -18.84
C ASP A 593 -29.22 8.67 -18.28
N ILE A 594 -30.55 8.87 -18.24
CA ILE A 594 -31.51 7.84 -17.83
C ILE A 594 -31.51 6.77 -18.94
N PRO A 595 -30.98 5.55 -18.70
CA PRO A 595 -31.09 4.48 -19.67
C PRO A 595 -32.54 4.04 -19.70
N GLY A 596 -33.13 3.98 -20.89
CA GLY A 596 -34.48 3.45 -21.07
C GLY A 596 -34.60 2.02 -20.56
N GLU A 597 -35.57 1.84 -19.67
CA GLU A 597 -36.35 0.65 -19.28
C GLU A 597 -35.61 -0.67 -18.90
N ASP A 598 -35.90 -1.04 -17.63
CA ASP A 598 -36.08 -2.37 -17.03
C ASP A 598 -34.91 -3.20 -16.46
N GLU A 599 -33.63 -2.98 -16.79
CA GLU A 599 -32.54 -3.78 -16.16
C GLU A 599 -31.38 -2.97 -15.54
N GLY A 600 -31.16 -1.72 -15.95
CA GLY A 600 -30.00 -0.92 -15.52
C GLY A 600 -30.05 -0.39 -14.07
N VAL A 601 -31.24 -0.20 -13.52
CA VAL A 601 -31.41 0.38 -12.16
C VAL A 601 -30.96 -0.60 -11.07
N ALA A 602 -31.00 -1.91 -11.37
CA ALA A 602 -30.52 -2.97 -10.47
C ALA A 602 -28.99 -2.94 -10.26
N VAL A 603 -28.25 -2.17 -11.07
CA VAL A 603 -26.78 -2.05 -10.94
C VAL A 603 -26.36 -0.82 -10.12
N LEU A 604 -27.27 0.13 -9.91
CA LEU A 604 -27.01 1.34 -9.12
C LEU A 604 -27.07 1.05 -7.62
N ALA A 605 -26.25 1.77 -6.83
CA ALA A 605 -26.33 1.74 -5.38
C ALA A 605 -27.76 2.10 -4.91
N PRO A 606 -28.33 1.43 -3.90
CA PRO A 606 -29.66 1.70 -3.35
C PRO A 606 -29.96 3.20 -3.06
N THR A 607 -28.96 3.96 -2.63
CA THR A 607 -29.05 5.43 -2.47
C THR A 607 -29.33 6.14 -3.79
N LEU A 608 -28.59 5.81 -4.85
CA LEU A 608 -28.84 6.32 -6.20
C LEU A 608 -30.23 5.93 -6.68
N ARG A 609 -30.69 4.68 -6.47
CA ARG A 609 -32.06 4.27 -6.84
C ARG A 609 -33.15 5.11 -6.18
N ARG A 610 -32.99 5.45 -4.89
CA ARG A 610 -33.94 6.34 -4.17
C ARG A 610 -33.93 7.76 -4.74
N ILE A 611 -32.76 8.25 -5.12
CA ILE A 611 -32.58 9.55 -5.78
C ILE A 611 -33.23 9.53 -7.18
N ASP A 612 -33.01 8.50 -8.01
CA ASP A 612 -33.69 8.34 -9.32
C ASP A 612 -35.21 8.35 -9.15
N LEU A 613 -35.72 7.57 -8.20
CA LEU A 613 -37.16 7.42 -8.02
C LEU A 613 -37.82 8.74 -7.60
N ALA A 614 -37.17 9.52 -6.73
CA ALA A 614 -37.62 10.86 -6.34
C ALA A 614 -37.71 11.82 -7.53
N TYR A 615 -36.81 11.68 -8.52
CA TYR A 615 -36.83 12.50 -9.75
C TYR A 615 -37.78 11.98 -10.83
N THR A 616 -38.19 10.71 -10.82
CA THR A 616 -39.15 10.17 -11.79
C THR A 616 -40.61 10.56 -11.53
N ALA A 617 -40.94 10.96 -10.29
CA ALA A 617 -42.32 11.27 -9.89
C ALA A 617 -42.76 12.70 -10.25
N ASP A 618 -41.85 13.58 -10.69
CA ASP A 618 -42.08 15.03 -10.78
C ASP A 618 -42.40 15.54 -12.19
N GLY A 619 -42.71 14.65 -13.13
CA GLY A 619 -43.22 14.98 -14.46
C GLY A 619 -44.67 14.55 -14.65
N ASP A 620 -45.47 15.28 -15.43
CA ASP A 620 -46.88 14.98 -15.78
C ASP A 620 -47.12 13.61 -16.50
N ALA A 621 -46.11 12.73 -16.55
CA ALA A 621 -46.22 11.39 -17.10
C ALA A 621 -46.89 10.42 -16.09
N PRO A 622 -47.83 9.56 -16.52
CA PRO A 622 -48.48 8.61 -15.63
C PRO A 622 -47.48 7.55 -15.13
N VAL A 623 -47.20 7.57 -13.82
CA VAL A 623 -46.38 6.58 -13.12
C VAL A 623 -47.04 5.19 -13.18
N SER A 624 -46.28 4.12 -13.47
CA SER A 624 -46.83 2.76 -13.52
C SER A 624 -47.21 2.25 -12.12
N SER A 625 -48.08 1.23 -12.03
CA SER A 625 -48.44 0.61 -10.74
C SER A 625 -47.23 -0.02 -10.03
N ASP A 626 -46.27 -0.50 -10.82
CA ASP A 626 -45.08 -1.17 -10.31
C ASP A 626 -44.08 -0.14 -9.77
N GLN A 627 -43.93 1.01 -10.44
CA GLN A 627 -43.18 2.16 -9.94
C GLN A 627 -43.82 2.75 -8.66
N SER A 628 -45.14 2.72 -8.54
CA SER A 628 -45.85 3.19 -7.34
C SER A 628 -45.66 2.25 -6.15
N LEU A 629 -45.66 0.93 -6.39
CA LEU A 629 -45.36 -0.07 -5.36
C LEU A 629 -43.88 -0.01 -4.94
N LEU A 630 -42.99 0.22 -5.90
CA LEU A 630 -41.56 0.40 -5.66
C LEU A 630 -41.30 1.69 -4.87
N ALA A 631 -41.92 2.81 -5.23
CA ALA A 631 -41.85 4.08 -4.49
C ALA A 631 -42.39 3.95 -3.06
N ALA A 632 -43.49 3.22 -2.90
CA ALA A 632 -44.04 2.91 -1.58
C ALA A 632 -43.07 2.06 -0.74
N SER A 633 -42.36 1.09 -1.35
CA SER A 633 -41.33 0.31 -0.66
C SER A 633 -40.11 1.15 -0.24
N PHE A 634 -39.89 2.31 -0.88
CA PHE A 634 -38.81 3.25 -0.54
C PHE A 634 -39.25 4.46 0.31
N GLY A 635 -40.51 4.50 0.75
CA GLY A 635 -41.05 5.54 1.64
C GLY A 635 -41.59 6.80 0.94
N ASN A 636 -41.88 6.75 -0.36
CA ASN A 636 -42.41 7.86 -1.17
C ASN A 636 -41.59 9.17 -1.04
N PRO A 637 -40.34 9.20 -1.53
CA PRO A 637 -39.50 10.40 -1.44
C PRO A 637 -40.04 11.55 -2.32
N GLU A 638 -40.09 12.78 -1.78
CA GLU A 638 -40.41 14.01 -2.53
C GLU A 638 -39.13 14.67 -3.10
N ASN A 639 -39.22 15.41 -4.21
CA ASN A 639 -38.11 16.14 -4.85
C ASN A 639 -37.78 17.45 -4.10
N VAL A 640 -37.15 17.32 -2.93
CA VAL A 640 -36.98 18.44 -1.99
C VAL A 640 -35.85 19.40 -2.38
N ASP A 641 -34.89 18.99 -3.22
CA ASP A 641 -33.71 19.79 -3.60
C ASP A 641 -33.92 20.74 -4.79
N GLN A 642 -35.04 20.59 -5.53
CA GLN A 642 -35.40 21.40 -6.70
C GLN A 642 -34.39 21.34 -7.87
N LEU A 643 -33.46 20.38 -7.89
CA LEU A 643 -32.49 20.18 -8.98
C LEU A 643 -33.16 19.79 -10.31
N GLY A 644 -34.43 19.36 -10.27
CA GLY A 644 -35.25 19.10 -11.46
C GLY A 644 -35.73 20.35 -12.22
N SER A 645 -35.47 21.58 -11.74
CA SER A 645 -35.91 22.81 -12.41
C SER A 645 -34.80 23.45 -13.24
N PHE A 646 -34.86 23.31 -14.56
CA PHE A 646 -33.90 23.91 -15.51
C PHE A 646 -34.07 25.44 -15.72
N ALA A 647 -34.65 26.16 -14.75
CA ALA A 647 -34.80 27.62 -14.84
C ALA A 647 -33.66 28.31 -14.06
N PRO A 648 -32.93 29.26 -14.68
CA PRO A 648 -31.79 29.90 -14.04
C PRO A 648 -32.28 30.82 -12.91
N VAL A 649 -31.86 30.55 -11.68
CA VAL A 649 -32.02 31.48 -10.54
C VAL A 649 -30.71 32.24 -10.38
N GLU A 650 -30.80 33.57 -10.44
CA GLU A 650 -29.69 34.51 -10.65
C GLU A 650 -28.66 34.64 -9.51
N ASP A 651 -28.71 33.85 -8.42
CA ASP A 651 -27.89 34.11 -7.22
C ASP A 651 -27.25 32.88 -6.53
N SER A 652 -27.31 31.66 -7.11
CA SER A 652 -26.53 30.54 -6.57
C SER A 652 -25.11 30.57 -7.15
N GLY A 653 -24.17 31.04 -6.32
CA GLY A 653 -22.74 31.09 -6.62
C GLY A 653 -22.20 29.81 -7.27
N ARG A 654 -21.31 30.01 -8.23
CA ARG A 654 -20.61 28.96 -8.97
C ARG A 654 -19.95 27.98 -8.00
N ILE A 655 -20.16 26.68 -8.19
CA ILE A 655 -19.69 25.60 -7.31
C ILE A 655 -18.15 25.40 -7.35
N TYR A 656 -17.40 26.04 -8.25
CA TYR A 656 -15.94 25.88 -8.32
C TYR A 656 -15.18 27.20 -8.51
N GLU A 657 -14.12 27.40 -7.72
CA GLU A 657 -13.30 28.62 -7.72
C GLU A 657 -12.18 28.63 -8.78
N ASN A 658 -11.57 27.50 -9.20
CA ASN A 658 -10.37 27.50 -10.10
C ASN A 658 -10.36 26.37 -11.18
N PRO A 659 -10.27 26.67 -12.49
CA PRO A 659 -9.97 25.72 -13.58
C PRO A 659 -8.46 25.48 -13.89
N VAL A 660 -7.93 24.34 -13.46
CA VAL A 660 -6.60 23.79 -13.86
C VAL A 660 -6.70 22.92 -15.14
N VAL A 661 -5.56 22.47 -15.71
CA VAL A 661 -5.50 21.44 -16.77
C VAL A 661 -6.42 20.31 -16.34
N ARG A 662 -7.32 19.88 -17.23
CA ARG A 662 -8.21 18.76 -16.92
C ARG A 662 -7.66 17.53 -17.59
N VAL A 663 -7.19 16.60 -16.78
CA VAL A 663 -6.98 15.22 -17.22
C VAL A 663 -8.34 14.52 -17.19
N HIS A 664 -8.89 14.23 -18.37
CA HIS A 664 -10.08 13.40 -18.49
C HIS A 664 -9.67 11.96 -18.73
N ALA A 665 -9.78 11.12 -17.70
CA ALA A 665 -9.65 9.68 -17.87
C ALA A 665 -10.93 9.11 -18.49
N ARG A 666 -10.78 8.32 -19.57
CA ARG A 666 -11.94 7.83 -20.35
C ARG A 666 -11.99 6.31 -20.52
N ASP A 667 -10.94 5.59 -20.17
CA ASP A 667 -10.92 4.13 -20.28
C ASP A 667 -10.08 3.53 -19.14
N TYR A 668 -10.79 2.95 -18.15
CA TYR A 668 -10.18 2.22 -17.05
C TYR A 668 -10.33 0.72 -17.30
N ARG A 669 -9.20 0.07 -17.59
CA ARG A 669 -9.13 -1.38 -17.77
C ARG A 669 -8.91 -2.13 -16.44
N ARG A 670 -9.11 -1.47 -15.30
CA ARG A 670 -8.70 -1.99 -13.98
C ARG A 670 -9.75 -1.77 -12.89
N TRP A 671 -9.89 -2.80 -12.05
CA TRP A 671 -10.87 -2.91 -10.97
C TRP A 671 -10.41 -2.35 -9.62
N THR A 672 -9.11 -2.09 -9.44
CA THR A 672 -8.54 -1.63 -8.17
C THR A 672 -8.45 -0.12 -8.14
N ALA A 673 -8.79 0.50 -7.00
CA ALA A 673 -8.51 1.92 -6.79
C ALA A 673 -7.02 2.19 -7.06
N SER A 674 -6.74 3.08 -8.00
CA SER A 674 -5.38 3.43 -8.42
C SER A 674 -5.25 4.94 -8.47
N SER A 675 -4.16 5.45 -7.92
CA SER A 675 -3.83 6.87 -8.01
C SER A 675 -2.83 7.04 -9.13
N TRP A 676 -3.16 7.89 -10.09
CA TRP A 676 -2.32 8.27 -11.20
C TRP A 676 -1.95 9.73 -11.06
N GLY A 677 -0.80 10.12 -11.59
CA GLY A 677 -0.43 11.52 -11.64
C GLY A 677 0.38 11.85 -12.87
N ILE A 678 0.27 13.10 -13.29
CA ILE A 678 1.20 13.71 -14.22
C ILE A 678 2.04 14.73 -13.48
N VAL A 679 3.35 14.69 -13.69
CA VAL A 679 4.31 15.62 -13.06
C VAL A 679 5.12 16.28 -14.17
N TRP A 680 5.03 17.62 -14.27
CA TRP A 680 5.86 18.38 -15.19
C TRP A 680 7.32 18.29 -14.78
N GLU A 681 8.16 17.86 -15.72
CA GLU A 681 9.58 17.63 -15.49
C GLU A 681 9.82 16.73 -14.27
N GLY A 682 9.05 15.65 -14.14
CA GLY A 682 9.17 14.71 -13.02
C GLY A 682 10.55 14.02 -12.97
N ILE A 683 10.91 13.51 -11.78
CA ILE A 683 12.13 12.73 -11.56
C ILE A 683 11.97 11.37 -12.25
N ILE A 684 12.95 10.95 -13.05
CA ILE A 684 12.98 9.63 -13.65
C ILE A 684 13.29 8.61 -12.52
N PRO A 685 12.40 7.62 -12.26
CA PRO A 685 12.64 6.62 -11.23
C PRO A 685 13.98 5.89 -11.43
N GLY A 686 14.66 5.49 -10.36
CA GLY A 686 15.97 4.80 -10.43
C GLY A 686 17.18 5.73 -10.51
N THR A 687 17.03 6.94 -11.07
CA THR A 687 18.17 7.83 -11.39
C THR A 687 18.70 8.69 -10.24
N THR A 688 18.24 8.49 -9.00
CA THR A 688 18.77 9.23 -7.85
C THR A 688 20.04 8.55 -7.35
N SER A 689 21.15 9.27 -7.37
CA SER A 689 22.45 8.71 -6.98
C SER A 689 23.29 9.72 -6.20
N SER A 690 24.22 9.20 -5.42
CA SER A 690 25.24 9.94 -4.68
C SER A 690 26.66 9.52 -5.07
N THR A 691 26.83 8.80 -6.18
CA THR A 691 28.12 8.23 -6.64
C THR A 691 28.60 8.78 -7.98
N GLY A 692 27.91 9.78 -8.56
CA GLY A 692 28.31 10.37 -9.82
C GLY A 692 29.59 11.19 -9.70
N ARG A 693 30.50 11.10 -10.66
CA ARG A 693 31.74 11.90 -10.73
C ARG A 693 31.69 12.81 -11.96
N ILE A 694 32.02 14.09 -11.79
CA ILE A 694 32.16 15.02 -12.93
C ILE A 694 33.56 14.90 -13.53
N GLU A 695 33.62 14.69 -14.84
CA GLU A 695 34.86 14.65 -15.61
C GLU A 695 34.82 15.67 -16.75
N CYS A 696 35.95 16.35 -16.97
CA CYS A 696 36.15 17.18 -18.16
C CYS A 696 36.99 16.41 -19.18
N ASP A 697 36.55 16.33 -20.43
CA ASP A 697 37.26 15.63 -21.51
C ASP A 697 38.56 16.33 -21.94
N PHE A 698 38.67 17.64 -21.67
CA PHE A 698 39.89 18.40 -21.91
C PHE A 698 40.73 18.52 -20.62
N PRO A 699 42.07 18.36 -20.69
CA PRO A 699 42.97 18.66 -19.57
C PRO A 699 43.09 20.17 -19.40
N GLY A 700 42.02 20.79 -18.93
CA GLY A 700 41.89 22.22 -18.74
C GLY A 700 40.59 22.52 -18.02
N TRP A 701 40.70 22.90 -16.76
CA TRP A 701 39.67 23.63 -16.04
C TRP A 701 40.27 24.99 -15.68
N GLU A 702 39.46 26.04 -15.77
CA GLU A 702 39.81 27.37 -15.28
C GLU A 702 38.85 27.65 -14.12
N ASP A 703 39.43 27.93 -12.96
CA ASP A 703 38.75 28.09 -11.68
C ASP A 703 37.87 26.90 -11.26
N ALA A 704 36.55 27.02 -11.33
CA ALA A 704 35.60 26.02 -10.86
C ALA A 704 34.84 25.32 -11.98
N THR A 705 35.15 25.69 -13.23
CA THR A 705 34.36 25.29 -14.40
C THR A 705 35.23 24.48 -15.34
N CYS A 706 34.68 23.41 -15.90
CA CYS A 706 35.32 22.78 -17.04
C CYS A 706 35.38 23.81 -18.18
N LEU A 707 36.57 24.02 -18.75
CA LEU A 707 36.70 24.90 -19.89
C LEU A 707 35.93 24.30 -21.06
N ALA A 708 34.80 24.90 -21.42
CA ALA A 708 34.40 24.87 -22.81
C ALA A 708 35.57 25.52 -23.56
N PRO A 709 36.20 24.87 -24.56
CA PRO A 709 37.37 25.47 -25.18
C PRO A 709 36.95 26.84 -25.72
N PRO A 710 37.78 27.88 -25.53
CA PRO A 710 37.39 29.24 -25.87
C PRO A 710 36.89 29.27 -27.32
N ALA A 711 35.89 30.10 -27.59
CA ALA A 711 35.25 30.21 -28.91
C ALA A 711 36.26 30.37 -30.07
N HIS A 712 37.49 30.79 -29.76
CA HIS A 712 38.59 30.99 -30.68
C HIS A 712 39.87 30.24 -30.22
N TYR A 713 39.83 28.91 -30.11
CA TYR A 713 41.07 28.13 -30.01
C TYR A 713 41.70 27.97 -31.40
N VAL A 714 42.60 28.88 -31.75
CA VAL A 714 43.53 28.66 -32.87
C VAL A 714 44.78 28.02 -32.28
N PRO A 715 45.08 26.73 -32.55
CA PRO A 715 46.33 26.14 -32.11
C PRO A 715 47.49 27.00 -32.62
N ASP A 716 48.46 27.28 -31.75
CA ASP A 716 49.61 28.13 -32.08
C ASP A 716 50.49 27.40 -33.10
N LEU A 717 50.13 27.50 -34.38
CA LEU A 717 50.87 27.00 -35.53
C LEU A 717 52.04 27.96 -35.83
N GLY A 718 52.89 28.22 -34.84
CA GLY A 718 54.21 28.82 -35.02
C GLY A 718 54.25 30.19 -35.74
N GLY A 719 54.09 31.27 -34.97
CA GLY A 719 54.84 32.53 -35.09
C GLY A 719 55.12 33.08 -36.49
N GLY A 720 54.11 33.63 -37.17
CA GLY A 720 54.28 34.60 -38.24
C GLY A 720 53.80 35.97 -37.78
N THR A 721 54.70 36.92 -37.52
CA THR A 721 54.30 38.34 -37.41
C THR A 721 53.69 38.79 -38.74
N CYS A 722 52.67 39.65 -38.72
CA CYS A 722 51.90 40.07 -39.90
C CYS A 722 52.65 41.03 -40.83
N PRO A 723 53.45 40.53 -41.79
CA PRO A 723 53.39 41.14 -43.12
C PRO A 723 52.98 40.20 -44.26
N ASN A 724 52.88 38.87 -44.05
CA ASN A 724 52.64 37.90 -45.15
C ASN A 724 51.66 36.79 -44.74
N CYS A 725 50.37 37.08 -44.61
CA CYS A 725 49.36 36.02 -44.56
C CYS A 725 49.19 35.40 -45.95
N GLU A 726 49.13 34.06 -46.05
CA GLU A 726 48.86 33.37 -47.31
C GLU A 726 47.44 33.68 -47.81
N ALA A 727 47.18 33.51 -49.11
CA ALA A 727 45.87 33.78 -49.70
C ALA A 727 44.78 32.93 -49.03
N GLY A 728 43.73 33.57 -48.52
CA GLY A 728 42.66 32.95 -47.71
C GLY A 728 42.77 33.20 -46.20
N TRP A 729 43.74 34.02 -45.76
CA TRP A 729 43.93 34.39 -44.35
C TRP A 729 44.06 35.91 -44.21
N PHE A 730 43.36 36.52 -43.25
CA PHE A 730 43.50 37.94 -42.91
C PHE A 730 44.26 38.11 -41.60
N CYS A 731 44.99 39.21 -41.45
CA CYS A 731 45.66 39.51 -40.18
C CYS A 731 44.65 40.16 -39.23
N ASP A 732 44.36 39.50 -38.11
CA ASP A 732 43.61 40.10 -37.02
C ASP A 732 44.54 41.07 -36.26
N PRO A 733 44.24 42.39 -36.26
CA PRO A 733 45.10 43.39 -35.63
C PRO A 733 45.08 43.33 -34.09
N GLU A 734 44.05 42.74 -33.46
CA GLU A 734 43.99 42.55 -32.01
C GLU A 734 44.78 41.31 -31.57
N LEU A 735 44.75 40.24 -32.37
CA LEU A 735 45.46 38.99 -32.07
C LEU A 735 46.89 38.94 -32.61
N GLY A 736 47.26 39.81 -33.55
CA GLY A 736 48.61 39.91 -34.12
C GLY A 736 49.04 38.69 -34.95
N ARG A 737 48.09 37.91 -35.48
CA ARG A 737 48.31 36.67 -36.24
C ARG A 737 47.34 36.53 -37.41
N CYS A 738 47.69 35.71 -38.38
CA CYS A 738 46.81 35.39 -39.52
C CYS A 738 45.70 34.43 -39.07
N VAL A 739 44.45 34.77 -39.35
CA VAL A 739 43.25 33.94 -39.16
C VAL A 739 42.62 33.64 -40.53
N PRO A 740 42.03 32.44 -40.72
CA PRO A 740 41.42 32.07 -41.98
C PRO A 740 40.17 32.93 -42.23
N ASP A 741 39.97 33.35 -43.48
CA ASP A 741 38.78 34.09 -43.91
C ASP A 741 37.69 33.07 -44.23
N CYS A 742 36.80 32.82 -43.27
CA CYS A 742 35.82 31.76 -43.37
C CYS A 742 34.47 32.33 -43.80
N GLU A 743 34.14 32.24 -45.10
CA GLU A 743 32.85 32.71 -45.63
C GLU A 743 31.76 31.63 -45.52
N THR A 744 32.13 30.35 -45.37
CA THR A 744 31.20 29.22 -45.25
C THR A 744 31.69 28.12 -44.31
N ASP A 745 30.78 27.33 -43.73
CA ASP A 745 31.12 26.16 -42.89
C ASP A 745 32.06 25.15 -43.58
N ALA A 746 32.05 25.10 -44.91
CA ALA A 746 32.95 24.26 -45.71
C ALA A 746 34.43 24.68 -45.56
N ASP A 747 34.68 25.97 -45.31
CA ASP A 747 36.05 26.51 -45.14
C ASP A 747 36.65 26.08 -43.80
N CYS A 748 35.83 25.87 -42.77
CA CYS A 748 36.25 25.37 -41.46
C CYS A 748 36.49 23.85 -41.42
N SER A 749 35.95 23.10 -42.39
CA SER A 749 36.06 21.64 -42.45
C SER A 749 37.51 21.15 -42.63
N ALA A 750 38.36 21.91 -43.33
CA ALA A 750 39.77 21.54 -43.51
C ALA A 750 40.60 21.72 -42.22
N LEU A 751 40.27 22.73 -41.40
CA LEU A 751 40.84 22.89 -40.06
C LEU A 751 40.30 21.84 -39.08
N ALA A 752 39.04 21.44 -39.26
CA ALA A 752 38.41 20.39 -38.47
C ALA A 752 39.12 19.05 -38.63
N GLU A 753 39.39 18.63 -39.88
CA GLU A 753 40.16 17.40 -40.17
C GLU A 753 41.60 17.45 -39.63
N ALA A 754 42.26 18.61 -39.68
CA ALA A 754 43.65 18.76 -39.23
C ALA A 754 43.77 18.79 -37.70
N SER A 755 42.78 19.33 -37.01
CA SER A 755 42.77 19.47 -35.55
C SER A 755 42.09 18.31 -34.83
N GLY A 756 41.27 17.53 -35.53
CA GLY A 756 40.43 16.48 -34.96
C GLY A 756 39.16 17.01 -34.26
N TYR A 757 38.85 18.30 -34.42
CA TYR A 757 37.70 18.96 -33.79
C TYR A 757 36.66 19.35 -34.83
N ASP A 758 35.38 19.32 -34.47
CA ASP A 758 34.31 19.81 -35.32
C ASP A 758 34.18 21.33 -35.19
N LEU A 759 34.35 22.05 -36.30
CA LEU A 759 34.44 23.52 -36.35
C LEU A 759 33.40 24.09 -37.31
N ALA A 760 32.69 25.14 -36.90
CA ALA A 760 31.70 25.87 -37.68
C ALA A 760 32.12 27.34 -37.90
N CYS A 761 31.60 27.98 -38.95
CA CYS A 761 31.82 29.40 -39.20
C CYS A 761 31.08 30.26 -38.17
N ASP A 762 31.74 31.30 -37.65
CA ASP A 762 31.09 32.39 -36.92
C ASP A 762 30.66 33.49 -37.91
N ASP A 763 29.38 33.49 -38.28
CA ASP A 763 28.78 34.46 -39.21
C ASP A 763 28.96 35.93 -38.79
N VAL A 764 29.24 36.20 -37.50
CA VAL A 764 29.37 37.56 -36.98
C VAL A 764 30.82 38.08 -37.08
N ARG A 765 31.81 37.19 -37.05
CA ARG A 765 33.24 37.57 -36.93
C ARG A 765 34.17 36.96 -37.99
N GLY A 766 33.68 36.08 -38.87
CA GLY A 766 34.45 35.54 -40.00
C GLY A 766 35.56 34.56 -39.62
N GLY A 767 35.39 33.78 -38.53
CA GLY A 767 36.38 32.79 -38.08
C GLY A 767 35.76 31.46 -37.67
N CYS A 768 36.56 30.40 -37.59
CA CYS A 768 36.09 29.09 -37.15
C CYS A 768 35.93 29.06 -35.62
N ARG A 769 34.73 28.71 -35.15
CA ARG A 769 34.42 28.37 -33.75
C ARG A 769 34.20 26.86 -33.62
N LEU A 770 34.40 26.30 -32.43
CA LEU A 770 33.92 24.94 -32.15
C LEU A 770 32.42 24.85 -32.40
N SER A 771 31.99 23.78 -33.06
CA SER A 771 30.57 23.50 -33.22
C SER A 771 29.92 23.38 -31.83
N ASP A 772 28.63 23.72 -31.75
CA ASP A 772 27.90 23.63 -30.47
C ASP A 772 27.91 22.17 -29.94
N GLU A 773 28.02 21.17 -30.82
CA GLU A 773 28.28 19.77 -30.48
C GLU A 773 29.65 19.53 -29.83
N ALA A 774 30.72 20.15 -30.35
CA ALA A 774 32.05 20.01 -29.76
C ALA A 774 32.15 20.67 -28.37
N ARG A 775 31.37 21.74 -28.12
CA ARG A 775 31.24 22.35 -26.78
C ARG A 775 30.42 21.49 -25.82
N ALA A 776 29.39 20.81 -26.31
CA ALA A 776 28.58 19.88 -25.52
C ALA A 776 29.37 18.64 -25.03
N ARG A 777 30.50 18.31 -25.69
CA ARG A 777 31.39 17.21 -25.29
C ARG A 777 32.38 17.57 -24.18
N ALA A 778 32.30 18.74 -23.55
CA ALA A 778 33.34 19.17 -22.60
C ALA A 778 33.20 18.54 -21.20
N VAL A 779 32.00 18.12 -20.80
CA VAL A 779 31.69 17.66 -19.43
C VAL A 779 30.79 16.45 -19.45
N ARG A 780 31.16 15.44 -18.67
CA ARG A 780 30.35 14.26 -18.44
C ARG A 780 30.24 13.94 -16.95
N LEU A 781 29.09 13.42 -16.54
CA LEU A 781 28.86 12.78 -15.26
C LEU A 781 28.99 11.27 -15.47
N VAL A 782 29.93 10.65 -14.75
CA VAL A 782 30.22 9.21 -14.81
C VAL A 782 29.75 8.57 -13.51
N ASP A 783 28.90 7.55 -13.59
CA ASP A 783 28.39 6.80 -12.45
C ASP A 783 28.34 5.30 -12.77
N GLU A 784 29.36 4.55 -12.35
CA GLU A 784 29.50 3.11 -12.61
C GLU A 784 28.39 2.27 -11.93
N GLY A 785 27.64 2.86 -10.98
CA GLY A 785 26.52 2.21 -10.30
C GLY A 785 25.16 2.52 -10.90
N ALA A 786 25.09 3.44 -11.87
CA ALA A 786 23.86 3.81 -12.54
C ALA A 786 23.55 2.85 -13.70
N SER A 787 22.29 2.83 -14.10
CA SER A 787 21.79 2.10 -15.26
C SER A 787 20.86 3.02 -16.04
N PHE A 788 21.42 4.09 -16.63
CA PHE A 788 20.64 5.20 -17.17
C PHE A 788 19.74 4.78 -18.34
N CYS A 789 20.20 3.87 -19.20
CA CYS A 789 19.37 3.42 -20.31
C CYS A 789 18.25 2.53 -19.79
N ASP A 790 18.57 1.61 -18.87
CA ASP A 790 17.57 0.77 -18.21
C ASP A 790 16.59 1.60 -17.37
N ASP A 791 16.95 2.78 -16.85
CA ASP A 791 16.04 3.69 -16.14
C ASP A 791 15.22 4.59 -17.08
N GLY A 792 15.47 4.55 -18.39
CA GLY A 792 14.74 5.31 -19.41
C GLY A 792 15.19 6.76 -19.59
N VAL A 793 16.45 7.06 -19.28
CA VAL A 793 17.09 8.36 -19.56
C VAL A 793 17.36 8.49 -21.05
N LEU A 794 17.08 9.67 -21.61
CA LEU A 794 17.31 9.97 -23.03
C LEU A 794 18.01 11.31 -23.20
N ALA A 795 18.68 11.47 -24.35
CA ALA A 795 19.13 12.79 -24.79
C ALA A 795 17.94 13.77 -24.84
N GLY A 796 18.16 14.98 -24.33
CA GLY A 796 17.15 16.01 -24.14
C GLY A 796 16.62 16.11 -22.71
N ASP A 797 16.81 15.09 -21.86
CA ASP A 797 16.49 15.17 -20.41
C ASP A 797 17.42 16.13 -19.67
N LYS A 798 17.19 16.33 -18.37
CA LYS A 798 18.06 17.19 -17.56
C LYS A 798 18.53 16.49 -16.30
N VAL A 799 19.78 16.71 -15.93
CA VAL A 799 20.30 16.32 -14.62
C VAL A 799 20.19 17.51 -13.68
N VAL A 800 19.82 17.23 -12.43
CA VAL A 800 19.79 18.22 -11.36
C VAL A 800 20.80 17.78 -10.30
N LEU A 801 21.84 18.57 -10.11
CA LEU A 801 22.79 18.34 -9.02
C LEU A 801 22.17 18.83 -7.71
N LEU A 802 22.20 17.96 -6.71
CA LEU A 802 21.66 18.24 -5.40
C LEU A 802 22.74 18.94 -4.57
N GLY A 803 22.40 20.12 -4.05
CA GLY A 803 23.21 20.81 -3.04
C GLY A 803 23.04 20.21 -1.64
N CYS A 804 23.53 20.92 -0.64
CA CYS A 804 23.44 20.56 0.78
C CYS A 804 22.85 21.70 1.61
N GLU A 805 22.03 21.35 2.60
CA GLU A 805 21.59 22.25 3.66
C GLU A 805 22.42 22.09 4.93
N ASP A 806 23.10 20.97 5.15
CA ASP A 806 24.14 20.86 6.15
C ASP A 806 25.14 19.75 5.80
N ASP A 807 26.14 19.54 6.66
CA ASP A 807 27.17 18.53 6.44
C ASP A 807 26.60 17.10 6.40
N GLY A 808 25.43 16.86 7.01
CA GLY A 808 24.74 15.56 7.00
C GLY A 808 24.11 15.20 5.65
N ASP A 809 23.92 16.18 4.77
CA ASP A 809 23.48 15.94 3.39
C ASP A 809 24.62 15.46 2.48
N CYS A 810 25.86 15.59 2.94
CA CYS A 810 27.07 15.25 2.19
C CYS A 810 27.58 13.84 2.51
N GLY A 811 28.34 13.26 1.57
CA GLY A 811 28.94 11.95 1.74
C GLY A 811 30.01 11.91 2.84
N VAL A 812 30.46 10.71 3.19
CA VAL A 812 31.57 10.55 4.14
C VAL A 812 32.81 11.27 3.62
N ALA A 813 33.45 12.08 4.49
CA ALA A 813 34.60 12.95 4.18
C ALA A 813 34.30 14.20 3.32
N GLN A 814 33.02 14.56 3.18
CA GLN A 814 32.58 15.80 2.57
C GLN A 814 31.98 16.74 3.63
N ALA A 815 32.02 18.03 3.34
CA ALA A 815 31.38 19.08 4.13
C ALA A 815 30.61 20.03 3.21
N CYS A 816 29.60 20.69 3.78
CA CYS A 816 28.72 21.57 3.04
C CYS A 816 29.35 22.96 2.91
N LEU A 817 29.88 23.28 1.74
CA LEU A 817 30.33 24.63 1.42
C LEU A 817 29.12 25.49 1.11
N LYS A 818 28.79 26.42 2.01
CA LYS A 818 27.71 27.39 1.84
C LYS A 818 28.22 28.79 1.56
N ASP A 819 27.43 29.53 0.78
CA ASP A 819 27.52 30.98 0.80
C ASP A 819 26.83 31.56 2.05
N PRO A 820 27.38 32.61 2.69
CA PRO A 820 26.73 33.26 3.82
C PRO A 820 25.35 33.84 3.52
N LEU A 821 25.05 34.12 2.24
CA LEU A 821 23.79 34.69 1.78
C LEU A 821 22.93 33.69 1.00
N GLY A 822 23.45 32.50 0.69
CA GLY A 822 22.75 31.45 -0.04
C GLY A 822 21.97 30.51 0.89
N THR A 823 20.90 29.92 0.39
CA THR A 823 20.09 28.93 1.12
C THR A 823 20.67 27.52 1.01
N ARG A 824 21.32 27.19 -0.12
CA ARG A 824 21.88 25.88 -0.45
C ARG A 824 23.38 25.96 -0.72
N GLY A 825 24.13 25.01 -0.16
CA GLY A 825 25.55 24.81 -0.43
C GLY A 825 25.81 23.70 -1.45
N ILE A 826 27.08 23.40 -1.68
CA ILE A 826 27.54 22.22 -2.42
C ILE A 826 28.44 21.37 -1.53
N CYS A 827 28.41 20.05 -1.73
CA CYS A 827 29.31 19.14 -1.03
C CYS A 827 30.70 19.19 -1.63
N VAL A 828 31.68 19.57 -0.82
CA VAL A 828 33.11 19.58 -1.18
C VAL A 828 33.88 18.68 -0.21
N ALA A 829 35.10 18.28 -0.58
CA ALA A 829 35.95 17.51 0.31
C ALA A 829 36.20 18.30 1.62
N GLU A 830 36.00 17.66 2.77
CA GLU A 830 36.16 18.29 4.09
C GLU A 830 37.60 18.82 4.28
N ALA A 831 38.58 18.10 3.73
CA ALA A 831 39.98 18.50 3.77
C ALA A 831 40.25 19.80 3.00
N ASP A 832 39.67 19.95 1.79
CA ASP A 832 39.85 21.15 0.97
C ASP A 832 39.15 22.35 1.60
N LEU A 833 37.97 22.14 2.20
CA LEU A 833 37.26 23.17 2.95
C LEU A 833 38.09 23.68 4.13
N ALA A 834 38.71 22.78 4.88
CA ALA A 834 39.56 23.13 6.03
C ALA A 834 40.83 23.90 5.64
N GLU A 835 41.41 23.62 4.47
CA GLU A 835 42.67 24.23 4.02
C GLU A 835 42.47 25.53 3.22
N ALA A 836 41.37 25.65 2.45
CA ALA A 836 41.22 26.67 1.42
C ALA A 836 39.79 27.25 1.31
N GLU A 837 39.03 27.34 2.41
CA GLU A 837 37.62 27.83 2.41
C GLU A 837 37.39 29.11 1.60
N ALA A 838 38.24 30.14 1.78
CA ALA A 838 38.07 31.43 1.10
C ALA A 838 38.28 31.31 -0.42
N ASP A 839 39.28 30.53 -0.84
CA ASP A 839 39.60 30.29 -2.24
C ASP A 839 38.55 29.40 -2.90
N LEU A 840 38.03 28.40 -2.18
CA LEU A 840 36.91 27.56 -2.63
C LEU A 840 35.62 28.36 -2.75
N ARG A 841 35.27 29.21 -1.78
CA ARG A 841 34.07 30.06 -1.88
C ARG A 841 34.18 31.07 -3.03
N ALA A 842 35.38 31.57 -3.31
CA ALA A 842 35.63 32.43 -4.47
C ALA A 842 35.48 31.67 -5.79
N ALA A 843 36.11 30.48 -5.90
CA ALA A 843 36.04 29.66 -7.10
C ALA A 843 34.63 29.12 -7.36
N CYS A 844 33.98 28.55 -6.35
CA CYS A 844 32.65 27.93 -6.45
C CYS A 844 31.50 28.94 -6.39
N GLY A 845 31.78 30.25 -6.34
CA GLY A 845 30.79 31.32 -6.25
C GLY A 845 29.60 31.16 -7.22
N PRO A 846 29.82 30.85 -8.52
CA PRO A 846 28.73 30.66 -9.49
C PRO A 846 27.77 29.49 -9.17
N PHE A 847 28.21 28.54 -8.35
CA PHE A 847 27.41 27.37 -7.93
C PHE A 847 26.76 27.56 -6.55
N LEU A 848 27.21 28.56 -5.80
CA LEU A 848 26.74 28.86 -4.44
C LEU A 848 25.77 30.04 -4.39
N ARG A 849 25.82 30.93 -5.39
CA ARG A 849 24.96 32.12 -5.49
C ARG A 849 24.47 32.36 -6.90
N ASP A 850 23.17 32.61 -7.01
CA ASP A 850 22.54 33.20 -8.18
C ASP A 850 22.05 34.59 -7.75
N ALA A 851 22.17 35.58 -8.64
CA ALA A 851 21.57 36.88 -8.42
C ALA A 851 20.03 36.79 -8.28
N CYS A 852 19.42 35.71 -8.77
CA CYS A 852 18.01 35.39 -8.65
C CYS A 852 17.63 34.62 -7.36
N GLY A 853 18.56 34.39 -6.43
CA GLY A 853 18.33 33.61 -5.22
C GLY A 853 19.01 32.25 -5.28
N ASP A 854 18.22 31.18 -5.17
CA ASP A 854 18.73 29.82 -5.12
C ASP A 854 19.33 29.41 -6.47
N VAL A 855 20.58 28.95 -6.46
CA VAL A 855 21.25 28.47 -7.67
C VAL A 855 20.52 27.23 -8.19
N ARG A 856 20.18 27.28 -9.48
CA ARG A 856 19.66 26.12 -10.22
C ARG A 856 20.80 25.38 -10.88
N LEU A 857 21.20 24.27 -10.27
CA LEU A 857 22.22 23.36 -10.81
C LEU A 857 21.59 22.33 -11.76
N GLU A 858 20.97 22.82 -12.84
CA GLU A 858 20.31 21.98 -13.85
C GLU A 858 21.09 22.02 -15.17
N TYR A 859 21.34 20.84 -15.75
CA TYR A 859 22.11 20.70 -16.99
C TYR A 859 21.38 19.81 -17.99
N LEU A 860 21.46 20.15 -19.27
CA LEU A 860 20.90 19.39 -20.37
C LEU A 860 21.74 18.15 -20.60
N ILE A 861 21.09 16.99 -20.69
CA ILE A 861 21.71 15.75 -21.12
C ILE A 861 21.70 15.76 -22.65
N THR A 862 22.87 15.93 -23.25
CA THR A 862 23.03 15.95 -24.72
C THR A 862 23.23 14.55 -25.28
N ARG A 863 23.80 13.66 -24.47
CA ARG A 863 24.01 12.23 -24.75
C ARG A 863 23.95 11.47 -23.43
N ALA A 864 23.35 10.28 -23.44
CA ALA A 864 23.32 9.36 -22.31
C ALA A 864 23.80 7.98 -22.76
N THR A 865 24.58 7.30 -21.94
CA THR A 865 24.92 5.87 -22.06
C THR A 865 24.55 5.17 -20.74
N GLU A 866 24.80 3.88 -20.60
CA GLU A 866 24.43 3.14 -19.37
C GLU A 866 24.99 3.78 -18.08
N GLU A 867 26.22 4.30 -18.14
CA GLU A 867 26.98 4.78 -16.97
C GLU A 867 27.44 6.25 -17.12
N GLU A 868 27.18 6.92 -18.25
CA GLU A 868 27.65 8.29 -18.50
C GLU A 868 26.55 9.23 -19.01
N LEU A 869 26.51 10.46 -18.48
CA LEU A 869 25.67 11.57 -18.97
C LEU A 869 26.53 12.72 -19.45
N TRP A 870 26.34 13.18 -20.69
CA TRP A 870 27.06 14.30 -21.26
C TRP A 870 26.26 15.59 -21.08
N LEU A 871 26.88 16.59 -20.45
CA LEU A 871 26.18 17.73 -19.89
C LEU A 871 26.43 19.01 -20.69
N GLN A 872 25.38 19.78 -20.90
CA GLN A 872 25.43 21.13 -21.44
C GLN A 872 24.70 22.10 -20.51
N ALA A 873 25.23 23.31 -20.33
CA ALA A 873 24.55 24.37 -19.60
C ALA A 873 23.19 24.66 -20.25
N LEU A 874 22.13 24.66 -19.45
CA LEU A 874 20.78 24.96 -19.91
C LEU A 874 20.60 26.46 -20.09
N ASP A 875 19.89 26.85 -21.13
CA ASP A 875 19.30 28.18 -21.19
C ASP A 875 18.28 28.35 -20.05
N LEU A 876 18.19 29.57 -19.51
CA LEU A 876 17.11 29.94 -18.60
C LEU A 876 15.75 29.61 -19.26
N PRO A 877 14.80 28.99 -18.52
CA PRO A 877 13.50 28.68 -19.08
C PRO A 877 12.78 29.98 -19.43
N GLU A 878 12.20 30.02 -20.62
CA GLU A 878 11.33 31.12 -21.01
C GLU A 878 10.07 31.11 -20.15
N ARG A 879 9.69 32.29 -19.67
CA ARG A 879 8.50 32.51 -18.84
C ARG A 879 7.54 33.43 -19.55
N ALA A 880 6.24 33.14 -19.39
CA ALA A 880 5.19 34.06 -19.77
C ALA A 880 5.06 35.15 -18.69
N TYR A 881 4.92 36.40 -19.11
CA TYR A 881 4.60 37.52 -18.23
C TYR A 881 3.70 38.52 -18.97
N LEU A 882 2.94 39.32 -18.23
CA LEU A 882 2.10 40.34 -18.82
C LEU A 882 2.81 41.69 -18.76
N VAL A 883 2.62 42.48 -19.82
CA VAL A 883 3.17 43.83 -19.94
C VAL A 883 2.08 44.73 -20.44
N ASP A 884 1.99 45.91 -19.85
CA ASP A 884 1.11 46.96 -20.35
C ASP A 884 1.69 47.47 -21.68
N VAL A 885 0.91 47.32 -22.75
CA VAL A 885 1.29 47.84 -24.07
C VAL A 885 0.55 49.14 -24.29
N GLU A 886 1.31 50.24 -24.31
CA GLU A 886 0.81 51.52 -24.82
C GLU A 886 0.49 51.36 -26.32
N LEU A 887 -0.78 51.51 -26.68
CA LEU A 887 -1.20 51.48 -28.08
C LEU A 887 -0.66 52.74 -28.79
N PRO A 888 0.16 52.60 -29.85
CA PRO A 888 0.96 53.71 -30.38
C PRO A 888 0.19 54.85 -31.10
N ASP A 889 -1.15 54.90 -31.06
CA ASP A 889 -1.93 55.91 -31.83
C ASP A 889 -3.27 56.33 -31.17
N VAL A 890 -3.43 56.16 -29.86
CA VAL A 890 -4.64 56.65 -29.18
C VAL A 890 -4.46 58.12 -28.78
N ASP A 891 -5.43 58.97 -29.17
CA ASP A 891 -5.47 60.39 -28.81
C ASP A 891 -5.49 60.53 -27.26
N PRO A 892 -4.53 61.22 -26.63
CA PRO A 892 -4.46 61.36 -25.17
C PRO A 892 -5.69 62.05 -24.56
N ASP A 893 -6.55 62.67 -25.36
CA ASP A 893 -7.83 63.25 -24.90
C ASP A 893 -8.99 62.22 -24.80
N ASP A 894 -8.85 61.01 -25.36
CA ASP A 894 -9.80 59.90 -25.15
C ASP A 894 -9.48 59.19 -23.81
N ALA A 895 -9.95 59.79 -22.72
CA ALA A 895 -9.66 59.43 -21.32
C ALA A 895 -10.14 58.02 -20.86
N PHE A 896 -10.40 57.08 -21.78
CA PHE A 896 -10.97 55.77 -21.48
C PHE A 896 -10.52 54.64 -22.42
N THR A 897 -9.35 54.70 -23.04
CA THR A 897 -8.79 53.49 -23.64
C THR A 897 -8.14 52.63 -22.55
N PRO A 898 -8.70 51.45 -22.23
CA PRO A 898 -8.08 50.55 -21.27
C PRO A 898 -6.68 50.19 -21.76
N ALA A 899 -5.70 50.21 -20.85
CA ALA A 899 -4.38 49.66 -21.13
C ALA A 899 -4.55 48.23 -21.68
N THR A 900 -4.09 48.00 -22.91
CA THR A 900 -4.09 46.66 -23.47
C THR A 900 -2.94 45.89 -22.87
N VAL A 901 -3.26 44.97 -21.98
CA VAL A 901 -2.31 44.00 -21.46
C VAL A 901 -1.94 43.03 -22.57
N ALA A 902 -0.66 42.92 -22.89
CA ALA A 902 -0.15 41.89 -23.80
C ALA A 902 0.70 40.88 -23.03
N GLU A 903 0.51 39.61 -23.36
CA GLU A 903 1.41 38.56 -22.90
C GLU A 903 2.69 38.59 -23.73
N GLN A 904 3.82 38.64 -23.03
CA GLN A 904 5.15 38.51 -23.59
C GLN A 904 5.86 37.31 -22.99
N PHE A 905 6.91 36.87 -23.67
CA PHE A 905 7.72 35.75 -23.26
C PHE A 905 9.18 36.19 -23.27
N ALA A 906 9.85 35.98 -22.15
CA ALA A 906 11.26 36.31 -22.01
C ALA A 906 11.95 35.29 -21.12
N ARG A 907 13.27 35.20 -21.26
CA ARG A 907 14.13 34.58 -20.26
C ARG A 907 14.57 35.68 -19.30
N PHE A 908 14.47 35.44 -18.00
CA PHE A 908 14.72 36.48 -17.02
C PHE A 908 16.05 36.27 -16.31
N SER A 909 16.91 37.29 -16.35
CA SER A 909 18.15 37.36 -15.58
C SER A 909 17.98 38.31 -14.40
N CYS A 910 18.60 38.01 -13.26
CA CYS A 910 18.60 38.91 -12.09
C CYS A 910 19.90 39.69 -11.94
N ILE A 911 20.72 39.76 -13.00
CA ILE A 911 21.91 40.58 -12.99
C ILE A 911 21.48 42.03 -12.79
N LEU A 912 22.02 42.65 -11.75
CA LEU A 912 21.79 44.04 -11.42
C LEU A 912 22.96 44.89 -11.93
N PRO A 913 22.73 46.14 -12.35
CA PRO A 913 23.82 47.06 -12.65
C PRO A 913 24.69 47.28 -11.39
N ASP A 914 25.96 47.60 -11.58
CA ASP A 914 26.90 47.83 -10.48
C ASP A 914 26.34 48.78 -9.40
N GLY A 915 26.24 48.26 -8.18
CA GLY A 915 25.76 49.01 -7.01
C GLY A 915 24.24 49.04 -6.82
N ALA A 916 23.45 48.55 -7.78
CA ALA A 916 22.01 48.35 -7.59
C ALA A 916 21.75 47.14 -6.68
N LYS A 917 20.61 47.15 -5.99
CA LYS A 917 20.18 46.09 -5.06
C LYS A 917 18.72 45.77 -5.32
N GLN A 918 18.33 44.51 -5.10
CA GLN A 918 16.93 44.13 -5.03
C GLN A 918 16.21 44.97 -3.93
N PRO A 919 14.94 45.35 -4.12
CA PRO A 919 14.18 46.08 -3.11
C PRO A 919 14.08 45.26 -1.80
N SER A 920 14.14 45.93 -0.65
CA SER A 920 14.04 45.28 0.65
C SER A 920 12.61 44.79 0.90
N GLY A 921 12.36 43.52 0.61
CA GLY A 921 11.02 42.90 0.66
C GLY A 921 10.58 42.27 -0.66
N GLY A 922 11.38 42.39 -1.73
CA GLY A 922 10.96 42.03 -3.08
C GLY A 922 10.20 43.16 -3.76
N CYS A 923 9.67 42.89 -4.95
CA CYS A 923 8.79 43.79 -5.69
C CYS A 923 7.38 43.17 -5.78
N ASP A 924 6.36 43.99 -5.86
CA ASP A 924 4.99 43.55 -6.13
C ASP A 924 4.52 43.99 -7.53
N GLU A 925 5.09 45.07 -8.07
CA GLU A 925 4.78 45.63 -9.38
C GLU A 925 6.03 46.11 -10.12
N THR A 926 5.96 46.20 -11.46
CA THR A 926 7.11 46.58 -12.31
C THR A 926 7.68 47.97 -11.96
N SER A 927 6.84 48.89 -11.46
CA SER A 927 7.25 50.20 -10.97
C SER A 927 8.26 50.14 -9.81
N ASP A 928 8.20 49.11 -8.96
CA ASP A 928 9.16 48.93 -7.85
C ASP A 928 10.59 48.72 -8.36
N CYS A 929 10.73 48.26 -9.60
CA CYS A 929 12.01 47.98 -10.24
C CYS A 929 12.58 49.17 -11.03
N ALA A 930 11.84 50.29 -11.12
CA ALA A 930 12.24 51.46 -11.90
C ALA A 930 13.56 52.09 -11.42
N ASP A 931 13.86 52.00 -10.12
CA ASP A 931 15.11 52.51 -9.53
C ASP A 931 16.36 51.69 -9.94
N ILE A 932 16.16 50.45 -10.42
CA ILE A 932 17.23 49.59 -10.95
C ILE A 932 17.47 49.89 -12.44
N GLY A 933 16.39 50.01 -13.21
CA GLY A 933 16.44 50.40 -14.61
C GLY A 933 15.09 50.24 -15.32
N PRO A 934 14.89 50.90 -16.48
CA PRO A 934 13.60 50.94 -17.17
C PRO A 934 13.19 49.60 -17.81
N ASP A 935 14.13 48.68 -17.98
CA ASP A 935 13.89 47.36 -18.57
C ASP A 935 13.69 46.25 -17.53
N TYR A 936 13.80 46.58 -16.24
CA TYR A 936 13.54 45.64 -15.16
C TYR A 936 12.04 45.52 -14.91
N VAL A 937 11.56 44.30 -14.82
CA VAL A 937 10.17 43.97 -14.49
C VAL A 937 10.13 43.22 -13.18
N CYS A 938 9.03 43.41 -12.44
CA CYS A 938 8.80 42.62 -11.26
C CYS A 938 8.26 41.25 -11.66
N TYR A 939 9.00 40.21 -11.33
CA TYR A 939 8.63 38.83 -11.64
C TYR A 939 8.98 37.91 -10.47
N GLU A 940 7.98 37.18 -9.96
CA GLU A 940 8.10 36.30 -8.78
C GLU A 940 8.69 37.01 -7.56
N GLY A 941 8.30 38.26 -7.32
CA GLY A 941 8.78 39.03 -6.16
C GLY A 941 10.20 39.60 -6.31
N LEU A 942 10.84 39.46 -7.48
CA LEU A 942 12.18 39.97 -7.74
C LEU A 942 12.22 40.85 -8.98
N CYS A 943 13.06 41.89 -8.96
CA CYS A 943 13.32 42.70 -10.13
C CYS A 943 14.27 41.99 -11.07
N ARG A 944 13.76 41.62 -12.25
CA ARG A 944 14.50 40.87 -13.27
C ARG A 944 14.49 41.60 -14.59
N ILE A 945 15.50 41.39 -15.42
CA ILE A 945 15.59 41.96 -16.77
C ILE A 945 15.43 40.84 -17.80
N PRO A 946 14.64 41.04 -18.87
CA PRO A 946 14.66 40.16 -20.03
C PRO A 946 16.08 40.03 -20.58
N CYS A 947 16.47 38.80 -20.84
CA CYS A 947 17.75 38.40 -21.39
C CYS A 947 18.15 39.21 -22.63
N GLU A 948 17.20 39.46 -23.52
CA GLU A 948 17.39 40.20 -24.76
C GLU A 948 17.70 41.69 -24.53
N LYS A 949 17.49 42.16 -23.30
CA LYS A 949 17.69 43.56 -22.88
C LYS A 949 18.89 43.73 -21.94
N VAL A 950 19.58 42.65 -21.57
CA VAL A 950 20.79 42.74 -20.74
C VAL A 950 21.86 43.52 -21.53
N PRO A 951 22.47 44.58 -20.96
CA PRO A 951 23.55 45.31 -21.62
C PRO A 951 24.71 44.37 -21.96
N GLU A 952 25.26 44.47 -23.16
CA GLU A 952 26.34 43.59 -23.66
C GLU A 952 27.62 43.65 -22.79
N VAL A 953 27.79 44.72 -22.01
CA VAL A 953 28.91 44.90 -21.08
C VAL A 953 28.38 45.25 -19.70
N VAL A 954 28.27 44.25 -18.83
CA VAL A 954 28.09 44.45 -17.38
C VAL A 954 29.44 44.20 -16.70
N PRO A 955 30.04 45.20 -16.02
CA PRO A 955 31.31 45.02 -15.34
C PRO A 955 31.24 43.84 -14.35
N GLY A 956 32.22 42.94 -14.40
CA GLY A 956 32.25 41.72 -13.58
C GLY A 956 31.56 40.49 -14.19
N TYR A 957 30.82 40.64 -15.29
CA TYR A 957 30.19 39.54 -16.05
C TYR A 957 30.61 39.54 -17.53
N GLU A 958 31.74 40.16 -17.87
CA GLU A 958 32.26 40.23 -19.24
C GLU A 958 32.48 38.81 -19.80
N GLY A 959 31.75 38.45 -20.87
CA GLY A 959 31.86 37.15 -21.52
C GLY A 959 31.04 36.02 -20.91
N VAL A 960 30.22 36.28 -19.88
CA VAL A 960 29.27 35.30 -19.32
C VAL A 960 27.96 35.39 -20.08
N ASP A 961 27.48 34.27 -20.63
CA ASP A 961 26.13 34.19 -21.20
C ASP A 961 25.11 34.25 -20.05
N THR A 962 24.64 35.47 -19.78
CA THR A 962 23.74 35.83 -18.67
C THR A 962 22.36 35.18 -18.78
N CYS A 963 22.13 34.45 -19.88
CA CYS A 963 20.88 33.79 -20.25
C CYS A 963 20.94 32.28 -20.16
N ARG A 964 22.03 31.76 -19.58
CA ARG A 964 22.19 30.36 -19.20
C ARG A 964 22.13 30.23 -17.69
N LEU A 965 21.73 29.04 -17.24
CA LEU A 965 21.87 28.59 -15.86
C LEU A 965 23.36 28.48 -15.49
N ALA A 966 23.64 27.94 -14.30
CA ALA A 966 24.99 27.79 -13.78
C ALA A 966 25.97 27.22 -14.84
N PRO A 967 27.24 27.71 -14.87
CA PRO A 967 28.24 27.22 -15.80
C PRO A 967 28.50 25.72 -15.60
N LEU A 968 29.18 25.07 -16.54
CA LEU A 968 29.41 23.62 -16.40
C LEU A 968 30.30 23.32 -15.18
N PRO A 969 29.91 22.35 -14.33
CA PRO A 969 30.62 22.03 -13.10
C PRO A 969 32.02 21.52 -13.41
N GLY A 970 33.02 22.00 -12.68
CA GLY A 970 34.41 21.55 -12.77
C GLY A 970 34.87 20.81 -11.51
N PRO A 971 35.95 20.01 -11.62
CA PRO A 971 36.41 19.15 -10.54
C PRO A 971 36.92 19.90 -9.32
N ARG A 972 37.17 21.22 -9.38
CA ARG A 972 37.58 21.97 -8.19
C ARG A 972 36.45 22.12 -7.16
N CYS A 973 35.21 22.23 -7.62
CA CYS A 973 34.02 22.35 -6.76
C CYS A 973 33.25 21.03 -6.64
N PHE A 974 33.53 20.10 -7.55
CA PHE A 974 32.88 18.79 -7.66
C PHE A 974 33.93 17.69 -7.83
N ALA A 975 34.95 17.69 -6.96
CA ALA A 975 36.12 16.80 -7.05
C ALA A 975 35.77 15.33 -6.78
N GLU A 976 34.74 15.13 -5.96
CA GLU A 976 34.33 13.85 -5.43
C GLU A 976 32.96 13.44 -5.96
N PHE A 977 32.36 12.43 -5.33
CA PHE A 977 31.02 12.00 -5.67
C PHE A 977 30.00 13.13 -5.46
N VAL A 978 29.20 13.37 -6.49
CA VAL A 978 28.15 14.37 -6.55
C VAL A 978 26.82 13.67 -6.42
N ARG A 979 25.95 14.25 -5.59
CA ARG A 979 24.57 13.82 -5.47
C ARG A 979 23.73 14.44 -6.59
N TYR A 980 22.94 13.63 -7.28
CA TYR A 980 22.14 14.09 -8.41
C TYR A 980 20.86 13.27 -8.56
N HIS A 981 19.95 13.77 -9.38
CA HIS A 981 18.86 12.99 -9.95
C HIS A 981 18.59 13.44 -11.39
N VAL A 982 18.07 12.56 -12.23
CA VAL A 982 17.66 12.91 -13.58
C VAL A 982 16.17 13.25 -13.59
N ARG A 983 15.82 14.37 -14.24
CA ARG A 983 14.44 14.80 -14.47
C ARG A 983 14.17 14.82 -15.96
N LEU A 984 12.90 14.59 -16.30
CA LEU A 984 12.45 14.90 -17.64
C LEU A 984 12.60 16.40 -17.89
N ARG A 985 12.91 16.77 -19.15
CA ARG A 985 12.86 18.16 -19.59
C ARG A 985 11.71 18.35 -20.56
N ASN A 986 10.99 19.45 -20.42
CA ASN A 986 9.86 19.80 -21.28
C ASN A 986 8.84 18.67 -21.48
N SER A 987 8.66 17.82 -20.46
CA SER A 987 7.80 16.64 -20.58
C SER A 987 7.03 16.39 -19.31
N PHE A 988 5.80 15.87 -19.44
CA PHE A 988 5.10 15.27 -18.32
C PHE A 988 5.60 13.84 -18.09
N LEU A 989 5.83 13.55 -16.82
CA LEU A 989 6.02 12.21 -16.27
C LEU A 989 4.65 11.66 -15.87
N VAL A 990 4.23 10.53 -16.44
CA VAL A 990 3.00 9.83 -16.04
C VAL A 990 3.36 8.71 -15.06
N THR A 991 2.89 8.84 -13.82
CA THR A 991 3.08 7.85 -12.74
C THR A 991 1.75 7.25 -12.30
N GLY A 992 1.77 6.03 -11.75
CA GLY A 992 0.58 5.42 -11.15
C GLY A 992 0.94 4.33 -10.13
N THR A 993 0.01 4.00 -9.24
CA THR A 993 0.11 2.87 -8.32
C THR A 993 -0.90 1.78 -8.71
N PRO A 994 -0.57 0.47 -8.60
CA PRO A 994 0.64 -0.14 -8.04
C PRO A 994 1.79 -0.38 -9.03
N VAL A 995 1.75 0.17 -10.26
CA VAL A 995 2.70 -0.24 -11.32
C VAL A 995 3.74 0.83 -11.59
N GLY A 996 5.02 0.42 -11.59
CA GLY A 996 6.14 1.28 -11.97
C GLY A 996 5.93 1.90 -13.36
N ALA A 997 6.54 3.07 -13.56
CA ALA A 997 6.43 3.80 -14.81
C ALA A 997 7.09 3.02 -15.97
N PHE A 998 6.51 3.08 -17.17
CA PHE A 998 7.00 2.42 -18.40
C PHE A 998 8.16 3.20 -19.06
N PHE A 999 9.09 3.70 -18.25
CA PHE A 999 10.35 4.27 -18.75
C PHE A 999 11.33 3.25 -19.32
N PRO A 1000 11.59 2.10 -18.66
CA PRO A 1000 12.63 1.17 -19.10
C PRO A 1000 12.27 0.51 -20.43
N ASP A 1001 10.98 0.27 -20.68
CA ASP A 1001 10.56 -0.70 -21.68
C ASP A 1001 10.88 -0.28 -23.12
N ARG A 1002 10.97 1.02 -23.39
CA ARG A 1002 11.28 1.54 -24.73
C ARG A 1002 12.70 2.05 -24.88
N VAL A 1003 13.47 2.19 -23.81
CA VAL A 1003 14.83 2.74 -23.90
C VAL A 1003 15.82 1.60 -23.78
N HIS A 1004 16.81 1.58 -24.67
CA HIS A 1004 17.91 0.62 -24.59
C HIS A 1004 19.20 1.29 -25.03
N ALA A 1005 20.33 0.73 -24.63
CA ALA A 1005 21.62 1.12 -25.16
C ALA A 1005 21.75 0.65 -26.62
N ASP A 1006 21.99 1.58 -27.54
CA ASP A 1006 22.32 1.25 -28.93
C ASP A 1006 23.59 0.37 -28.94
N PRO A 1007 23.56 -0.80 -29.59
CA PRO A 1007 24.66 -1.76 -29.50
C PRO A 1007 25.96 -1.29 -30.19
N GLN A 1008 25.92 -0.25 -31.02
CA GLN A 1008 27.08 0.32 -31.70
C GLN A 1008 27.64 1.54 -30.98
N THR A 1009 26.77 2.46 -30.54
CA THR A 1009 27.19 3.73 -29.93
C THR A 1009 27.19 3.72 -28.41
N GLY A 1010 26.51 2.74 -27.80
CA GLY A 1010 26.23 2.67 -26.36
C GLY A 1010 25.26 3.73 -25.88
N GLU A 1011 24.65 4.51 -26.78
CA GLU A 1011 23.76 5.62 -26.43
C GLU A 1011 22.36 5.12 -26.10
N CYS A 1012 21.73 5.69 -25.09
CA CYS A 1012 20.35 5.40 -24.76
C CYS A 1012 19.43 5.95 -25.86
N VAL A 1013 18.76 5.06 -26.58
CA VAL A 1013 17.85 5.38 -27.69
C VAL A 1013 16.50 4.70 -27.49
N GLU A 1014 15.43 5.32 -28.00
CA GLU A 1014 14.12 4.68 -28.02
C GLU A 1014 14.10 3.57 -29.08
N ASP A 1015 13.69 2.36 -28.69
CA ASP A 1015 13.45 1.24 -29.60
C ASP A 1015 12.13 1.47 -30.37
N PRO A 1016 12.16 1.71 -31.69
CA PRO A 1016 10.95 1.89 -32.48
C PRO A 1016 10.17 0.59 -32.68
N THR A 1017 10.74 -0.57 -32.34
CA THR A 1017 10.10 -1.89 -32.47
C THR A 1017 9.23 -2.24 -31.26
N VAL A 1018 9.45 -1.57 -30.12
CA VAL A 1018 8.61 -1.73 -28.92
C VAL A 1018 7.36 -0.86 -29.06
N SER A 1019 6.21 -1.38 -28.61
CA SER A 1019 4.92 -0.67 -28.69
C SER A 1019 5.02 0.72 -28.05
N PRO A 1020 4.55 1.78 -28.74
CA PRO A 1020 4.55 3.14 -28.21
C PRO A 1020 3.65 3.30 -26.97
N LEU A 1021 2.75 2.36 -26.69
CA LEU A 1021 1.92 2.33 -25.47
C LEU A 1021 2.76 2.11 -24.21
N LEU A 1022 3.94 1.51 -24.32
CA LEU A 1022 4.88 1.33 -23.20
C LEU A 1022 5.71 2.60 -23.00
N SER A 1023 5.02 3.71 -22.75
CA SER A 1023 5.64 4.99 -22.43
C SER A 1023 4.97 5.58 -21.20
N SER A 1024 5.74 6.33 -20.42
CA SER A 1024 5.27 7.15 -19.31
C SER A 1024 5.66 8.63 -19.50
N ARG A 1025 5.93 9.05 -20.75
CA ARG A 1025 6.48 10.37 -21.10
C ARG A 1025 5.60 11.08 -22.13
N ILE A 1026 5.22 12.34 -21.85
CA ILE A 1026 4.55 13.22 -22.82
C ILE A 1026 5.44 14.44 -23.07
N ARG A 1027 6.14 14.48 -24.21
CA ARG A 1027 7.04 15.59 -24.57
C ARG A 1027 6.25 16.76 -25.17
N LEU A 1028 6.48 17.97 -24.69
CA LEU A 1028 5.84 19.19 -25.17
C LEU A 1028 6.86 20.17 -25.76
N GLY A 1029 6.55 20.73 -26.93
CA GLY A 1029 7.33 21.81 -27.54
C GLY A 1029 7.08 23.15 -26.84
N ARG A 1030 7.78 24.22 -27.24
CA ARG A 1030 7.59 25.58 -26.69
C ARG A 1030 6.16 26.09 -26.86
N ASN A 1031 5.50 25.67 -27.93
CA ASN A 1031 4.13 26.02 -28.25
C ASN A 1031 3.43 24.84 -28.94
N GLU A 1032 2.15 25.04 -29.26
CA GLU A 1032 1.32 24.03 -29.92
C GLU A 1032 1.95 23.52 -31.23
N ALA A 1033 2.43 24.43 -32.09
CA ALA A 1033 3.02 24.06 -33.37
C ALA A 1033 4.24 23.16 -33.19
N GLU A 1034 5.17 23.55 -32.31
CA GLU A 1034 6.36 22.74 -32.02
C GLU A 1034 6.01 21.41 -31.37
N THR A 1035 5.02 21.37 -30.47
CA THR A 1035 4.57 20.13 -29.81
C THR A 1035 4.15 19.06 -30.82
N PHE A 1036 3.52 19.46 -31.94
CA PHE A 1036 2.98 18.53 -32.92
C PHE A 1036 3.86 18.34 -34.16
N THR A 1037 4.77 19.26 -34.44
CA THR A 1037 5.55 19.25 -35.71
C THR A 1037 7.06 19.09 -35.51
N HIS A 1038 7.55 18.97 -34.28
CA HIS A 1038 8.98 18.78 -34.04
C HIS A 1038 9.50 17.51 -34.74
N PRO A 1039 10.65 17.55 -35.44
CA PRO A 1039 11.13 16.43 -36.26
C PRO A 1039 11.50 15.19 -35.44
N VAL A 1040 11.90 15.36 -34.18
CA VAL A 1040 12.37 14.27 -33.31
C VAL A 1040 11.28 13.77 -32.36
N TRP A 1041 10.38 14.66 -31.92
CA TRP A 1041 9.44 14.37 -30.83
C TRP A 1041 8.04 14.96 -31.05
N GLY A 1042 7.71 15.32 -32.28
CA GLY A 1042 6.38 15.82 -32.61
C GLY A 1042 5.34 14.75 -32.30
N ILE A 1043 4.28 15.14 -31.60
CA ILE A 1043 3.15 14.27 -31.29
C ILE A 1043 2.29 14.16 -32.56
N PRO A 1044 2.24 13.00 -33.24
CA PRO A 1044 1.50 12.84 -34.49
C PRO A 1044 -0.02 12.76 -34.22
N ALA A 1045 -0.85 12.95 -35.24
CA ALA A 1045 -2.31 12.83 -35.10
C ALA A 1045 -2.75 11.41 -34.73
N CYS A 1046 -3.79 11.28 -33.91
CA CYS A 1046 -4.41 9.99 -33.61
C CYS A 1046 -5.07 9.44 -34.89
N PRO A 1047 -4.78 8.20 -35.29
CA PRO A 1047 -5.33 7.61 -36.52
C PRO A 1047 -6.83 7.27 -36.38
N SER A 1048 -7.28 6.98 -35.16
CA SER A 1048 -8.67 6.72 -34.84
C SER A 1048 -9.00 7.11 -33.40
N ASP A 1049 -10.28 7.07 -33.07
CA ASP A 1049 -10.81 7.25 -31.72
C ASP A 1049 -10.54 6.02 -30.82
N GLU A 1050 -10.31 4.84 -31.41
CA GLU A 1050 -9.93 3.63 -30.68
C GLU A 1050 -8.41 3.60 -30.48
N VAL A 1051 -7.94 2.89 -29.44
CA VAL A 1051 -6.50 2.75 -29.15
C VAL A 1051 -6.00 1.42 -29.72
N GLU A 1052 -5.33 1.45 -30.87
CA GLU A 1052 -4.64 0.27 -31.40
C GLU A 1052 -3.19 0.16 -30.86
N PRO A 1053 -2.58 -1.05 -30.77
CA PRO A 1053 -1.22 -1.25 -30.24
C PRO A 1053 -0.10 -0.51 -30.99
N PHE A 1054 -0.35 -0.19 -32.27
CA PHE A 1054 0.57 0.53 -33.15
C PHE A 1054 0.21 2.01 -33.28
N ASP A 1055 -0.85 2.46 -32.61
CA ASP A 1055 -1.19 3.87 -32.60
C ASP A 1055 -0.05 4.65 -31.98
N PRO A 1056 0.28 5.82 -32.53
CA PRO A 1056 1.21 6.69 -31.87
C PRO A 1056 0.71 7.02 -30.46
N ASN A 1057 1.64 7.01 -29.51
CA ASN A 1057 1.36 7.35 -28.12
C ASN A 1057 2.53 8.15 -27.54
N PRO A 1058 2.30 9.39 -27.06
CA PRO A 1058 1.05 10.15 -27.17
C PRO A 1058 0.64 10.45 -28.62
N CYS A 1059 -0.62 10.82 -28.86
CA CYS A 1059 -1.09 11.33 -30.15
C CYS A 1059 -2.00 12.55 -30.01
N ARG A 1060 -2.06 13.37 -31.06
CA ARG A 1060 -2.85 14.59 -31.14
C ARG A 1060 -4.27 14.27 -31.59
N ILE A 1061 -5.24 14.69 -30.80
CA ILE A 1061 -6.64 14.74 -31.21
C ILE A 1061 -6.87 16.13 -31.81
N VAL A 1062 -7.38 16.16 -33.05
CA VAL A 1062 -7.82 17.38 -33.73
C VAL A 1062 -9.31 17.22 -34.00
N ALA A 1063 -10.14 17.76 -33.11
CA ALA A 1063 -11.58 17.73 -33.28
C ALA A 1063 -12.11 19.15 -33.53
N THR A 1064 -13.02 19.27 -34.51
CA THR A 1064 -13.87 20.45 -34.65
C THR A 1064 -14.92 20.44 -33.56
N ARG A 1065 -14.97 21.50 -32.76
CA ARG A 1065 -15.72 21.59 -31.49
C ARG A 1065 -17.26 21.66 -31.66
N ALA A 1066 -17.80 21.29 -32.82
CA ALA A 1066 -19.21 21.46 -33.19
C ALA A 1066 -19.87 20.17 -33.71
N ASP A 1067 -20.94 19.80 -33.02
CA ASP A 1067 -22.05 18.91 -33.42
C ASP A 1067 -21.74 17.47 -33.85
N ASP A 1068 -20.51 16.99 -33.76
CA ASP A 1068 -20.22 15.57 -33.99
C ASP A 1068 -20.22 14.78 -32.66
N PRO A 1069 -21.34 14.12 -32.29
CA PRO A 1069 -21.39 13.25 -31.10
C PRO A 1069 -20.42 12.06 -31.19
N ALA A 1070 -19.76 11.83 -32.33
CA ALA A 1070 -18.78 10.77 -32.48
C ALA A 1070 -17.47 11.06 -31.73
N THR A 1071 -17.07 12.32 -31.52
CA THR A 1071 -15.78 12.60 -30.88
C THR A 1071 -15.86 12.39 -29.36
N LYS A 1072 -15.59 11.16 -28.93
CA LYS A 1072 -15.66 10.71 -27.51
C LYS A 1072 -14.54 11.26 -26.63
N PHE A 1073 -13.83 12.33 -26.98
CA PHE A 1073 -12.59 12.73 -26.28
C PHE A 1073 -12.52 14.19 -25.84
N HIS A 1074 -13.42 15.07 -26.29
CA HIS A 1074 -13.46 16.47 -25.86
C HIS A 1074 -14.74 16.79 -25.08
N THR A 1075 -14.62 17.51 -23.96
CA THR A 1075 -15.75 17.96 -23.11
C THR A 1075 -16.01 19.46 -23.20
N PHE A 1076 -15.09 20.24 -23.75
CA PHE A 1076 -15.16 21.69 -23.73
C PHE A 1076 -15.77 22.26 -25.02
N ARG A 1077 -16.47 23.43 -24.98
CA ARG A 1077 -16.92 24.24 -26.17
C ARG A 1077 -16.39 25.72 -26.23
N PHE A 1078 -15.72 26.14 -27.32
CA PHE A 1078 -15.26 27.52 -27.58
C PHE A 1078 -16.34 28.14 -28.42
N ARG A 1079 -16.56 29.43 -28.21
CA ARG A 1079 -17.74 30.08 -28.78
C ARG A 1079 -17.68 30.24 -30.30
N ASP A 1080 -16.49 30.23 -30.88
CA ASP A 1080 -16.24 30.40 -32.33
C ASP A 1080 -16.00 29.08 -33.07
N ALA A 1081 -16.26 27.92 -32.44
CA ALA A 1081 -16.07 26.59 -33.02
C ALA A 1081 -14.63 26.32 -33.52
N ALA A 1082 -13.62 27.04 -33.00
CA ALA A 1082 -12.22 26.78 -33.30
C ALA A 1082 -11.81 25.36 -32.86
N GLU A 1083 -10.98 24.71 -33.68
CA GLU A 1083 -10.34 23.43 -33.34
C GLU A 1083 -9.49 23.59 -32.08
N VAL A 1084 -9.57 22.62 -31.19
CA VAL A 1084 -8.73 22.54 -30.00
C VAL A 1084 -7.86 21.32 -30.17
N SER A 1085 -6.55 21.50 -29.99
CA SER A 1085 -5.66 20.36 -29.91
C SER A 1085 -5.68 19.79 -28.50
N ALA A 1086 -5.90 18.48 -28.40
CA ALA A 1086 -5.62 17.73 -27.19
C ALA A 1086 -4.60 16.64 -27.47
N ILE A 1087 -3.98 16.13 -26.42
CA ILE A 1087 -3.10 14.98 -26.47
C ILE A 1087 -3.84 13.81 -25.83
N ARG A 1088 -4.07 12.75 -26.60
CA ARG A 1088 -4.39 11.43 -26.04
C ARG A 1088 -3.09 10.79 -25.58
N PHE A 1089 -3.08 10.33 -24.35
CA PHE A 1089 -2.04 9.46 -23.82
C PHE A 1089 -2.67 8.15 -23.36
N SER A 1090 -2.02 7.04 -23.66
CA SER A 1090 -2.51 5.70 -23.32
C SER A 1090 -1.35 4.76 -23.06
N ASN A 1091 -1.38 4.08 -21.93
CA ASN A 1091 -0.50 2.96 -21.64
C ASN A 1091 -1.36 1.72 -21.30
N PRO A 1092 -0.76 0.54 -21.05
CA PRO A 1092 -1.54 -0.66 -20.72
C PRO A 1092 -2.50 -0.53 -19.54
N TYR A 1093 -2.34 0.48 -18.68
CA TYR A 1093 -3.14 0.65 -17.46
C TYR A 1093 -4.09 1.84 -17.47
N VAL A 1094 -3.77 2.91 -18.21
CA VAL A 1094 -4.57 4.13 -18.22
C VAL A 1094 -4.59 4.79 -19.59
N SER A 1095 -5.77 5.30 -19.96
CA SER A 1095 -5.93 6.21 -21.09
C SER A 1095 -6.59 7.51 -20.62
N PHE A 1096 -5.98 8.64 -20.96
CA PHE A 1096 -6.50 9.95 -20.66
C PHE A 1096 -6.19 10.97 -21.75
N VAL A 1097 -6.92 12.08 -21.71
CA VAL A 1097 -6.77 13.20 -22.63
C VAL A 1097 -6.28 14.42 -21.86
N VAL A 1098 -5.21 15.04 -22.37
CA VAL A 1098 -4.69 16.33 -21.91
C VAL A 1098 -5.09 17.40 -22.92
N ASP A 1099 -6.05 18.23 -22.54
CA ASP A 1099 -6.44 19.39 -23.34
C ASP A 1099 -5.33 20.45 -23.31
N LEU A 1100 -4.72 20.77 -24.47
CA LEU A 1100 -3.72 21.84 -24.58
C LEU A 1100 -4.40 23.21 -24.73
N VAL A 1101 -5.30 23.51 -23.79
CA VAL A 1101 -6.00 24.80 -23.76
C VAL A 1101 -5.29 25.70 -22.77
N SER A 1102 -5.31 27.01 -23.01
CA SER A 1102 -4.85 27.97 -22.02
C SER A 1102 -5.54 27.77 -20.67
N LEU A 1103 -4.73 27.45 -19.67
CA LEU A 1103 -4.99 27.63 -18.26
C LEU A 1103 -5.52 29.06 -18.04
N ARG A 1104 -6.84 29.22 -18.00
CA ARG A 1104 -7.49 30.50 -17.69
C ARG A 1104 -7.03 31.03 -16.32
N ASP A 1105 -6.46 30.16 -15.48
CA ASP A 1105 -5.92 30.48 -14.16
C ASP A 1105 -4.50 31.05 -14.12
N LEU A 1106 -3.70 30.99 -15.19
CA LEU A 1106 -2.44 31.75 -15.18
C LEU A 1106 -2.65 33.25 -15.31
N GLY A 1107 -3.85 33.68 -15.72
CA GLY A 1107 -4.27 35.08 -15.67
C GLY A 1107 -4.78 35.52 -14.29
N ARG A 1108 -4.88 34.63 -13.29
CA ARG A 1108 -5.42 34.99 -11.97
C ARG A 1108 -4.40 35.31 -10.89
N TYR A 1109 -3.12 35.30 -11.23
CA TYR A 1109 -2.08 35.93 -10.42
C TYR A 1109 -0.99 36.46 -11.34
N VAL A 1110 -1.29 37.56 -12.03
CA VAL A 1110 -0.24 38.42 -12.56
C VAL A 1110 -0.23 39.67 -11.71
N PRO A 1111 0.72 39.75 -10.75
CA PRO A 1111 0.89 40.92 -9.89
C PRO A 1111 0.88 42.21 -10.72
N GLY A 1112 0.04 43.18 -10.33
CA GLY A 1112 -0.15 44.45 -11.04
C GLY A 1112 -1.43 44.56 -11.88
N THR A 1113 -2.13 43.47 -12.20
CA THR A 1113 -3.39 43.53 -12.99
C THR A 1113 -4.67 43.62 -12.14
N GLU A 1114 -4.55 43.54 -10.81
CA GLU A 1114 -5.70 43.48 -9.88
C GLU A 1114 -6.55 44.75 -9.85
N THR A 1115 -5.98 45.90 -10.19
CA THR A 1115 -6.70 47.18 -10.21
C THR A 1115 -7.49 47.39 -11.50
N VAL A 1116 -7.06 46.80 -12.62
CA VAL A 1116 -7.70 46.97 -13.93
C VAL A 1116 -9.03 46.21 -14.03
N TRP A 1117 -9.19 45.10 -13.29
CA TRP A 1117 -10.40 44.28 -13.32
C TRP A 1117 -11.40 44.59 -12.19
N ARG A 1118 -11.04 45.47 -11.25
CA ARG A 1118 -11.78 45.66 -9.98
C ARG A 1118 -12.51 46.99 -9.87
N ASP A 1119 -12.33 47.91 -10.82
CA ASP A 1119 -13.15 49.13 -10.86
C ASP A 1119 -14.51 48.84 -11.52
N ASP A 1120 -15.57 49.03 -10.75
CA ASP A 1120 -17.01 48.78 -11.00
C ASP A 1120 -17.61 49.44 -12.26
N ALA A 1121 -16.79 50.00 -13.16
CA ALA A 1121 -17.20 50.59 -14.43
C ALA A 1121 -17.20 49.59 -15.60
N TYR A 1122 -16.67 48.39 -15.41
CA TYR A 1122 -16.80 47.30 -16.38
C TYR A 1122 -17.96 46.39 -15.93
N GLU A 1123 -19.18 46.72 -16.37
CA GLU A 1123 -20.26 45.73 -16.33
C GLU A 1123 -19.72 44.44 -16.94
N PRO A 1124 -19.82 43.28 -16.25
CA PRO A 1124 -19.43 42.02 -16.84
C PRO A 1124 -20.18 41.92 -18.16
N PRO A 1125 -19.49 41.71 -19.29
CA PRO A 1125 -20.12 41.70 -20.60
C PRO A 1125 -21.29 40.73 -20.52
N SER A 1126 -22.46 41.22 -20.94
CA SER A 1126 -23.82 40.66 -20.81
C SER A 1126 -23.89 39.14 -20.56
N PRO A 1127 -24.92 38.60 -19.89
CA PRO A 1127 -25.12 37.15 -19.72
C PRO A 1127 -25.02 36.32 -21.01
N ASP A 1128 -25.09 36.97 -22.18
CA ASP A 1128 -24.66 36.45 -23.48
C ASP A 1128 -23.12 36.44 -23.68
N GLY A 1129 -22.31 36.29 -22.63
CA GLY A 1129 -20.86 36.04 -22.59
C GLY A 1129 -19.92 37.03 -23.32
N GLY A 1130 -19.06 37.71 -22.57
CA GLY A 1130 -17.91 38.40 -23.13
C GLY A 1130 -16.90 37.46 -23.78
N GLU A 1131 -16.43 37.88 -24.94
CA GLU A 1131 -15.36 37.25 -25.71
C GLU A 1131 -14.03 37.33 -24.92
N VAL A 1132 -13.43 36.18 -24.60
CA VAL A 1132 -12.00 36.17 -24.21
C VAL A 1132 -11.19 36.35 -25.51
N PRO A 1133 -10.23 37.28 -25.58
CA PRO A 1133 -9.45 37.52 -26.79
C PRO A 1133 -8.74 36.25 -27.28
N ARG A 1134 -8.75 36.00 -28.60
CA ARG A 1134 -8.12 34.81 -29.23
C ARG A 1134 -6.67 34.54 -28.81
N ALA A 1135 -5.95 35.58 -28.39
CA ALA A 1135 -4.58 35.48 -27.92
C ALA A 1135 -4.42 34.56 -26.70
N PHE A 1136 -5.44 34.51 -25.82
CA PHE A 1136 -5.42 33.70 -24.61
C PHE A 1136 -5.88 32.26 -24.82
N TYR A 1137 -6.08 31.75 -26.05
CA TYR A 1137 -6.45 30.34 -26.27
C TYR A 1137 -5.27 29.46 -26.67
N ARG A 1138 -4.14 30.04 -27.08
CA ARG A 1138 -2.98 29.29 -27.58
C ARG A 1138 -2.21 28.64 -26.44
N PHE A 1139 -1.74 27.42 -26.66
CA PHE A 1139 -0.83 26.74 -25.75
C PHE A 1139 0.60 27.29 -25.90
N TYR A 1140 1.19 27.66 -24.76
CA TYR A 1140 2.61 27.99 -24.63
C TYR A 1140 3.17 27.22 -23.44
N ARG A 1141 4.32 26.56 -23.61
CA ARG A 1141 4.98 25.81 -22.53
C ARG A 1141 5.43 26.70 -21.38
N ALA A 1142 5.84 27.92 -21.69
CA ALA A 1142 6.28 28.94 -20.72
C ALA A 1142 5.23 29.28 -19.63
N ARG A 1143 4.01 28.81 -19.82
CA ARG A 1143 2.88 28.90 -18.89
C ARG A 1143 2.84 27.79 -17.85
N ILE A 1144 3.44 26.62 -18.10
CA ILE A 1144 3.39 25.51 -17.15
C ILE A 1144 4.28 25.87 -15.95
N PRO A 1145 3.72 25.92 -14.71
CA PRO A 1145 4.53 26.19 -13.53
C PRO A 1145 5.59 25.11 -13.32
N ASP A 1146 6.69 25.49 -12.67
CA ASP A 1146 7.67 24.51 -12.24
C ASP A 1146 7.06 23.56 -11.21
N ASN A 1147 7.41 22.28 -11.30
CA ASN A 1147 6.88 21.22 -10.44
C ASN A 1147 5.35 21.08 -10.48
N TYR A 1148 4.70 21.55 -11.55
CA TYR A 1148 3.28 21.30 -11.75
C TYR A 1148 2.99 19.80 -11.63
N ARG A 1149 2.02 19.46 -10.80
CA ARG A 1149 1.58 18.08 -10.56
C ARG A 1149 0.07 18.04 -10.50
N GLU A 1150 -0.49 17.06 -11.20
CA GLU A 1150 -1.90 16.71 -11.11
C GLU A 1150 -1.99 15.23 -10.72
N ILE A 1151 -2.90 14.91 -9.80
CA ILE A 1151 -3.17 13.55 -9.34
C ILE A 1151 -4.64 13.29 -9.60
N PHE A 1152 -4.96 12.14 -10.15
CA PHE A 1152 -6.31 11.68 -10.41
C PHE A 1152 -6.44 10.23 -9.93
N GLU A 1153 -7.55 9.94 -9.26
CA GLU A 1153 -7.79 8.65 -8.65
C GLU A 1153 -8.91 7.91 -9.38
N THR A 1154 -8.74 6.61 -9.51
CA THR A 1154 -9.78 5.73 -10.06
C THR A 1154 -10.51 5.11 -8.88
N VAL A 1155 -11.84 5.27 -8.83
CA VAL A 1155 -12.67 4.55 -7.85
C VAL A 1155 -12.91 3.12 -8.32
N ALA A 1156 -13.00 2.16 -7.39
CA ALA A 1156 -13.32 0.78 -7.71
C ALA A 1156 -14.75 0.68 -8.26
N GLY A 1157 -14.96 -0.05 -9.36
CA GLY A 1157 -16.31 -0.31 -9.93
C GLY A 1157 -16.49 -0.08 -11.44
N TYR A 1158 -15.46 0.33 -12.19
CA TYR A 1158 -15.57 0.43 -13.65
C TYR A 1158 -15.43 -0.94 -14.32
N ALA A 1159 -16.46 -1.35 -15.08
CA ALA A 1159 -16.42 -2.57 -15.89
C ALA A 1159 -15.56 -2.38 -17.15
N PRO A 1160 -14.57 -3.23 -17.43
CA PRO A 1160 -13.75 -3.12 -18.64
C PRO A 1160 -14.58 -3.45 -19.90
N ILE A 1161 -14.23 -2.81 -21.02
CA ILE A 1161 -14.80 -3.09 -22.37
C ILE A 1161 -14.28 -4.40 -23.02
N ASN A 1162 -13.51 -5.22 -22.31
CA ASN A 1162 -12.80 -6.36 -22.94
C ASN A 1162 -13.59 -7.67 -22.88
N ASP A 1163 -14.11 -8.10 -24.04
CA ASP A 1163 -14.42 -9.51 -24.29
C ASP A 1163 -13.13 -10.35 -24.10
N PRO A 1164 -13.10 -11.37 -23.22
CA PRO A 1164 -11.91 -12.18 -23.02
C PRO A 1164 -11.53 -12.97 -24.30
N VAL A 1165 -10.25 -12.94 -24.67
CA VAL A 1165 -9.74 -13.73 -25.81
C VAL A 1165 -9.39 -15.13 -25.33
N PHE A 1166 -10.18 -16.12 -25.74
CA PHE A 1166 -9.94 -17.52 -25.42
C PHE A 1166 -9.00 -18.19 -26.42
N THR A 1167 -8.00 -18.94 -25.93
CA THR A 1167 -7.27 -19.93 -26.74
C THR A 1167 -7.58 -21.33 -26.25
N GLY A 1168 -8.57 -21.97 -26.87
CA GLY A 1168 -9.13 -23.23 -26.38
C GLY A 1168 -10.04 -22.99 -25.17
N THR A 1169 -9.79 -23.67 -24.05
CA THR A 1169 -10.56 -23.53 -22.80
C THR A 1169 -9.90 -22.58 -21.79
N VAL A 1170 -8.74 -22.02 -22.12
CA VAL A 1170 -8.00 -21.16 -21.19
C VAL A 1170 -8.16 -19.70 -21.64
N PRO A 1171 -8.71 -18.81 -20.80
CA PRO A 1171 -8.76 -17.39 -21.09
C PRO A 1171 -7.33 -16.83 -21.06
N MET A 1172 -6.92 -16.15 -22.13
CA MET A 1172 -5.72 -15.32 -22.07
C MET A 1172 -6.14 -13.95 -21.60
N VAL A 1173 -5.61 -13.54 -20.45
CA VAL A 1173 -6.04 -12.29 -19.82
C VAL A 1173 -5.16 -11.14 -20.33
N TYR A 1174 -3.85 -11.36 -20.59
CA TYR A 1174 -2.92 -10.31 -21.00
C TYR A 1174 -1.73 -10.79 -21.88
N PRO A 1175 -1.92 -11.12 -23.17
CA PRO A 1175 -0.79 -11.44 -24.05
C PRO A 1175 0.11 -10.22 -24.26
N VAL A 1176 1.34 -10.24 -23.74
CA VAL A 1176 2.30 -9.12 -23.89
C VAL A 1176 3.32 -9.32 -24.99
N LYS A 1177 3.64 -10.56 -25.36
CA LYS A 1177 4.71 -10.82 -26.32
C LYS A 1177 4.48 -12.12 -27.07
N ILE A 1178 4.41 -12.07 -28.40
CA ILE A 1178 4.38 -13.27 -29.24
C ILE A 1178 5.75 -13.44 -29.90
N LEU A 1179 6.50 -14.45 -29.46
CA LEU A 1179 7.80 -14.81 -30.01
C LEU A 1179 7.63 -15.90 -31.08
N PRO A 1180 8.21 -15.77 -32.28
CA PRO A 1180 8.21 -16.87 -33.24
C PRO A 1180 8.97 -18.06 -32.64
N ALA A 1181 8.39 -19.26 -32.70
CA ALA A 1181 9.10 -20.46 -32.30
C ALA A 1181 10.09 -20.88 -33.40
N PRO A 1182 11.13 -21.67 -33.08
CA PRO A 1182 12.04 -22.24 -34.08
C PRO A 1182 11.35 -23.15 -35.11
N GLU A 1183 10.14 -23.61 -34.79
CA GLU A 1183 9.37 -24.56 -35.58
C GLU A 1183 8.41 -23.82 -36.53
N PHE A 1184 8.37 -24.27 -37.79
CA PHE A 1184 7.54 -23.61 -38.82
C PHE A 1184 6.04 -23.72 -38.48
N GLY A 1185 5.35 -22.58 -38.43
CA GLY A 1185 3.93 -22.52 -38.08
C GLY A 1185 3.66 -22.58 -36.58
N VAL A 1186 4.63 -22.22 -35.74
CA VAL A 1186 4.46 -22.15 -34.29
C VAL A 1186 4.94 -20.80 -33.76
N ALA A 1187 4.21 -20.23 -32.82
CA ALA A 1187 4.62 -19.05 -32.05
C ALA A 1187 4.38 -19.28 -30.55
N TYR A 1188 5.02 -18.46 -29.72
CA TYR A 1188 4.92 -18.51 -28.28
C TYR A 1188 4.34 -17.18 -27.79
N ALA A 1189 3.12 -17.17 -27.26
CA ALA A 1189 2.56 -16.00 -26.60
C ALA A 1189 2.91 -16.05 -25.11
N VAL A 1190 3.53 -14.97 -24.60
CA VAL A 1190 3.83 -14.78 -23.19
C VAL A 1190 2.72 -13.90 -22.61
N ASP A 1191 2.02 -14.40 -21.61
CA ASP A 1191 1.03 -13.64 -20.83
C ASP A 1191 1.76 -12.93 -19.66
N ALA A 1192 1.59 -11.61 -19.52
CA ALA A 1192 2.15 -10.82 -18.40
C ALA A 1192 1.12 -10.40 -17.37
N GLY A 1193 -0.04 -11.06 -17.32
CA GLY A 1193 -1.01 -10.89 -16.26
C GLY A 1193 -0.34 -10.97 -14.88
N GLY A 1194 -0.24 -9.82 -14.22
CA GLY A 1194 0.29 -9.66 -12.87
C GLY A 1194 -0.76 -10.08 -11.82
N ARG A 1195 -0.24 -10.77 -10.78
CA ARG A 1195 -0.88 -11.45 -9.63
C ARG A 1195 -2.38 -11.21 -9.34
N GLY A 1196 -3.16 -12.29 -9.22
CA GLY A 1196 -4.20 -12.35 -8.18
C GLY A 1196 -5.50 -13.14 -8.40
N GLY A 1197 -5.71 -13.87 -9.51
CA GLY A 1197 -6.92 -14.68 -9.71
C GLY A 1197 -6.61 -16.18 -9.83
N LEU A 1198 -7.48 -17.03 -9.27
CA LEU A 1198 -7.30 -18.49 -9.19
C LEU A 1198 -7.28 -19.22 -10.56
N ASP A 1199 -7.63 -18.55 -11.66
CA ASP A 1199 -7.67 -19.17 -12.99
C ASP A 1199 -6.49 -18.78 -13.93
N GLY A 1200 -5.57 -17.93 -13.47
CA GLY A 1200 -4.43 -17.43 -14.27
C GLY A 1200 -3.08 -17.92 -13.76
N ILE A 1201 -2.56 -19.04 -14.30
CA ILE A 1201 -1.19 -19.48 -14.01
C ILE A 1201 -0.21 -18.52 -14.69
N ARG A 1202 0.66 -17.87 -13.89
CA ARG A 1202 1.66 -16.88 -14.35
C ARG A 1202 2.68 -17.45 -15.34
N GLY A 1203 3.16 -16.57 -16.22
CA GLY A 1203 4.34 -16.85 -17.05
C GLY A 1203 4.14 -18.00 -18.05
N GLN A 1204 2.88 -18.31 -18.38
CA GLN A 1204 2.62 -19.29 -19.42
C GLN A 1204 3.11 -18.74 -20.76
N VAL A 1205 4.03 -19.50 -21.32
CA VAL A 1205 4.44 -19.38 -22.70
C VAL A 1205 3.49 -20.30 -23.49
N VAL A 1206 2.39 -19.73 -23.98
CA VAL A 1206 1.37 -20.46 -24.73
C VAL A 1206 1.89 -20.71 -26.13
N ARG A 1207 2.10 -21.98 -26.46
CA ARG A 1207 2.55 -22.40 -27.80
C ARG A 1207 1.36 -22.43 -28.75
N LEU A 1208 1.31 -21.46 -29.65
CA LEU A 1208 0.30 -21.30 -30.69
C LEU A 1208 0.71 -22.07 -31.96
N PHE A 1209 -0.17 -22.92 -32.46
CA PHE A 1209 0.00 -23.55 -33.78
C PHE A 1209 -0.71 -22.71 -34.84
N LEU A 1210 0.08 -22.00 -35.65
CA LEU A 1210 -0.37 -21.14 -36.73
C LEU A 1210 -0.72 -22.00 -37.95
N THR A 1211 -1.98 -21.99 -38.37
CA THR A 1211 -2.39 -22.65 -39.62
C THR A 1211 -1.84 -21.86 -40.81
N PRO A 1212 -1.39 -22.52 -41.90
CA PRO A 1212 -0.84 -21.82 -43.06
C PRO A 1212 -1.87 -20.88 -43.70
N PRO A 1213 -1.48 -19.65 -44.11
CA PRO A 1213 -0.11 -19.12 -44.13
C PRO A 1213 0.36 -18.58 -42.77
N PRO A 1214 1.69 -18.58 -42.49
CA PRO A 1214 2.22 -18.17 -41.19
C PRO A 1214 1.85 -16.72 -40.87
N VAL A 1215 1.24 -16.54 -39.69
CA VAL A 1215 0.98 -15.23 -39.08
C VAL A 1215 2.33 -14.58 -38.77
N ARG A 1216 2.61 -13.41 -39.35
CA ARG A 1216 3.73 -12.57 -38.93
C ARG A 1216 3.34 -11.92 -37.60
N GLY A 1217 4.18 -12.11 -36.57
CA GLY A 1217 3.89 -11.83 -35.17
C GLY A 1217 3.37 -10.43 -34.85
N ASP A 1218 3.62 -9.44 -35.71
CA ASP A 1218 3.22 -8.05 -35.48
C ASP A 1218 2.09 -7.54 -36.41
N GLU A 1219 1.84 -8.13 -37.58
CA GLU A 1219 1.06 -7.42 -38.62
C GLU A 1219 -0.47 -7.62 -38.55
N ASN A 1220 -1.02 -8.59 -37.80
CA ASN A 1220 -2.43 -8.99 -37.99
C ASN A 1220 -3.25 -9.34 -36.73
N PHE A 1221 -2.77 -9.10 -35.50
CA PHE A 1221 -3.62 -9.30 -34.32
C PHE A 1221 -4.48 -8.07 -34.06
N ARG A 1222 -5.54 -7.91 -34.87
CA ARG A 1222 -6.67 -7.05 -34.53
C ARG A 1222 -7.55 -7.79 -33.53
N VAL A 1223 -7.57 -7.36 -32.28
CA VAL A 1223 -8.67 -7.70 -31.36
C VAL A 1223 -9.87 -6.92 -31.87
N ARG A 1224 -10.95 -7.62 -32.22
CA ARG A 1224 -12.25 -7.01 -32.52
C ARG A 1224 -13.05 -6.93 -31.25
#